data_AF-M2QR35-F1
#
_entry.id   AF-M2QR35-F1
#
_cell.length_a   1.000
_cell.length_b   1.000
_cell.length_c   1.000
_cell.angle_alpha   90.00
_cell.angle_beta   90.00
_cell.angle_gamma   90.00
#
_symmetry.space_group_name_H-M   'P 1'
#
loop_
_entity.id
_entity.type
_entity.pdbx_description
1 polymer ?
#
loop_
_entity_poly.entity_id
_entity_poly.type
_entity_poly.pdbx_seq_one_letter_code
_entity_poly.pdbx_strand_id
1 'polypeptide(L)'
;MSSFVSDLNSDLSTKIVLPTNPPPTPPGTAHVDREALRSIFLSLTQPLSVSEAKECLETLQTYSNERAGSFASGDEEEQALRRAVLGKVAVSLYAEALDTFLREASYAETEREWWNDTGRSRINVLYYLLQSMWVCFLDCPATGLSSLPLRLLELLQTILTTIHNRGIPLHASLFTPSSLRRLFPSSNTLRPNALTVALFPHLHAQPYSIAFSAASFPSTSTFAASPASALSACMTSLAGVLRTALAVASLPVELARGECRYKQQELQRIRDARAEALGRLANMRSALAAALEDGRHDAGVQKLGAFTAELQTVTEGNADVVRGKDTNALEVLYIVASTVLPAHAELHTAELRARRLQRPSRLVRAWPKLVLLPPLVFFALRAAYASRVSLAELARDAWATARGFWEGWLLEPVREIVKTVRAGGEDGVIITRESVRADLDSLERMTLALAQEKLGYDELQMAALAQQIGRGDLTAVMQIYEEDIKSPLKSAVAGTLLRSLFIQVQKAKVDIDQALAGIDKLLKSQELTFAFVGVAPSLAVVYALGGYLRGLWRGGRGRGRRIERLLTSQPEAHPHPHSHAHAHDARPAAADAPIAPLTAGLLLLSVAHLRAYAVRSLPAGSRLREGFLEDVVDLEDPALGRREKLRVVDRMWRSWGGVLGWARAAGDGGLF
;
A
#
# COMPACT_ATOMS: atom_id res chain seq x y z
N MET A 1 -21.12 7.73 -16.92
CA MET A 1 -21.82 8.77 -16.16
C MET A 1 -21.61 8.51 -14.68
N SER A 2 -20.98 9.44 -13.98
CA SER A 2 -20.99 9.41 -12.52
C SER A 2 -22.43 9.57 -12.05
N SER A 3 -22.91 8.75 -11.11
CA SER A 3 -24.30 8.86 -10.64
C SER A 3 -24.59 10.21 -9.98
N PHE A 4 -23.56 10.89 -9.47
CA PHE A 4 -23.65 12.28 -9.01
C PHE A 4 -24.28 13.21 -10.06
N VAL A 5 -23.78 13.15 -11.30
CA VAL A 5 -24.24 14.02 -12.38
C VAL A 5 -25.67 13.66 -12.77
N SER A 6 -26.05 12.39 -12.75
CA SER A 6 -27.43 11.98 -13.03
C SER A 6 -28.40 12.43 -11.95
N ASP A 7 -28.03 12.29 -10.67
CA ASP A 7 -28.86 12.70 -9.53
C ASP A 7 -29.03 14.23 -9.55
N LEU A 8 -27.95 14.96 -9.82
CA LEU A 8 -27.96 16.41 -9.96
C LEU A 8 -28.81 16.89 -11.15
N ASN A 9 -28.72 16.22 -12.29
CA ASN A 9 -29.55 16.53 -13.45
C ASN A 9 -31.04 16.32 -13.14
N SER A 10 -31.37 15.22 -12.43
CA SER A 10 -32.76 14.94 -12.02
C SER A 10 -33.32 15.96 -11.02
N ASP A 11 -32.52 16.41 -10.05
CA ASP A 11 -32.93 17.45 -9.09
C ASP A 11 -33.18 18.78 -9.80
N LEU A 12 -32.24 19.24 -10.62
CA LEU A 12 -32.37 20.50 -11.35
C LEU A 12 -33.51 20.51 -12.37
N SER A 13 -33.84 19.37 -12.95
CA SER A 13 -34.93 19.30 -13.92
C SER A 13 -36.32 19.36 -13.31
N THR A 14 -36.48 18.88 -12.07
CA THR A 14 -37.74 19.04 -11.33
C THR A 14 -38.04 20.50 -10.96
N LYS A 15 -37.00 21.35 -10.91
CA LYS A 15 -37.11 22.77 -10.58
C LYS A 15 -37.50 23.66 -11.76
N ILE A 16 -37.65 23.11 -12.96
CA ILE A 16 -38.04 23.86 -14.15
C ILE A 16 -39.52 24.22 -14.06
N VAL A 17 -39.82 25.51 -13.92
CA VAL A 17 -41.19 26.02 -13.89
C VAL A 17 -41.85 25.80 -15.26
N LEU A 18 -42.92 25.00 -15.27
CA LEU A 18 -43.81 24.83 -16.40
C LEU A 18 -44.77 26.01 -16.50
N PRO A 19 -45.18 26.43 -17.71
CA PRO A 19 -46.26 27.40 -17.85
C PRO A 19 -47.56 26.81 -17.27
N THR A 20 -48.08 27.44 -16.20
CA THR A 20 -49.45 27.20 -15.71
C THR A 20 -50.47 27.85 -16.64
N ASN A 21 -51.47 27.09 -17.09
CA ASN A 21 -52.56 27.51 -17.99
C ASN A 21 -53.29 28.80 -17.52
N PRO A 22 -53.43 29.82 -18.40
CA PRO A 22 -54.51 30.83 -18.34
C PRO A 22 -55.26 30.94 -19.71
N PRO A 23 -56.31 31.78 -19.85
CA PRO A 23 -57.54 31.50 -20.62
C PRO A 23 -57.37 31.46 -22.15
N PRO A 24 -58.34 30.87 -22.88
CA PRO A 24 -58.26 30.67 -24.33
C PRO A 24 -58.12 32.01 -25.07
N THR A 25 -57.00 32.17 -25.79
CA THR A 25 -56.77 33.26 -26.75
C THR A 25 -57.07 32.78 -28.19
N PRO A 26 -57.46 33.70 -29.09
CA PRO A 26 -58.13 33.37 -30.35
C PRO A 26 -57.22 32.64 -31.37
N PRO A 27 -57.81 31.87 -32.31
CA PRO A 27 -57.07 31.00 -33.22
C PRO A 27 -56.30 31.81 -34.29
N GLY A 28 -54.99 31.59 -34.37
CA GLY A 28 -54.09 32.18 -35.34
C GLY A 28 -52.73 31.46 -35.35
N THR A 29 -51.80 31.92 -36.20
CA THR A 29 -50.43 31.36 -36.41
C THR A 29 -49.64 31.10 -35.12
N ALA A 30 -49.95 31.82 -34.03
CA ALA A 30 -49.40 31.59 -32.69
C ALA A 30 -49.67 30.17 -32.13
N HIS A 31 -50.72 29.47 -32.59
CA HIS A 31 -51.05 28.12 -32.08
C HIS A 31 -50.08 27.04 -32.61
N VAL A 32 -49.69 27.12 -33.88
CA VAL A 32 -48.75 26.18 -34.54
C VAL A 32 -47.35 26.31 -33.93
N ASP A 33 -46.96 27.54 -33.65
CA ASP A 33 -45.73 27.93 -32.99
C ASP A 33 -45.60 27.36 -31.56
N ARG A 34 -46.68 27.43 -30.77
CA ARG A 34 -46.75 26.85 -29.42
C ARG A 34 -46.70 25.32 -29.44
N GLU A 35 -47.36 24.69 -30.40
CA GLU A 35 -47.32 23.23 -30.58
C GLU A 35 -45.93 22.74 -30.99
N ALA A 36 -45.20 23.49 -31.82
CA ALA A 36 -43.80 23.21 -32.14
C ALA A 36 -42.91 23.28 -30.89
N LEU A 37 -43.00 24.36 -30.09
CA LEU A 37 -42.23 24.49 -28.84
C LEU A 37 -42.59 23.42 -27.79
N ARG A 38 -43.88 23.07 -27.68
CA ARG A 38 -44.34 21.99 -26.80
C ARG A 38 -43.83 20.62 -27.27
N SER A 39 -43.82 20.36 -28.58
CA SER A 39 -43.28 19.11 -29.12
C SER A 39 -41.78 18.99 -28.91
N ILE A 40 -41.02 20.08 -29.07
CA ILE A 40 -39.59 20.15 -28.70
C ILE A 40 -39.41 19.92 -27.20
N PHE A 41 -40.22 20.56 -26.35
CA PHE A 41 -40.14 20.37 -24.90
C PHE A 41 -40.42 18.93 -24.46
N LEU A 42 -41.36 18.25 -25.14
CA LEU A 42 -41.74 16.86 -24.88
C LEU A 42 -40.73 15.86 -25.46
N SER A 43 -40.07 16.17 -26.58
CA SER A 43 -39.02 15.32 -27.15
C SER A 43 -37.73 15.33 -26.32
N LEU A 44 -37.49 16.42 -25.58
CA LEU A 44 -36.39 16.57 -24.63
C LEU A 44 -36.60 15.68 -23.38
N THR A 45 -36.28 14.40 -23.53
CA THR A 45 -36.18 13.43 -22.44
C THR A 45 -34.76 13.46 -21.87
N GLN A 46 -34.61 13.79 -20.60
CA GLN A 46 -33.30 13.83 -19.96
C GLN A 46 -32.79 12.43 -19.59
N PRO A 47 -31.46 12.19 -19.56
CA PRO A 47 -30.36 13.12 -19.88
C PRO A 47 -30.15 13.28 -21.39
N LEU A 48 -30.00 14.53 -21.85
CA LEU A 48 -29.71 14.85 -23.26
C LEU A 48 -28.24 14.64 -23.61
N SER A 49 -27.97 14.07 -24.79
CA SER A 49 -26.62 14.06 -25.36
C SER A 49 -26.21 15.43 -25.89
N VAL A 50 -24.90 15.73 -25.99
CA VAL A 50 -24.39 17.00 -26.54
C VAL A 50 -24.87 17.23 -27.97
N SER A 51 -24.97 16.16 -28.77
CA SER A 51 -25.49 16.20 -30.13
C SER A 51 -26.98 16.56 -30.18
N GLU A 52 -27.80 15.98 -29.30
CA GLU A 52 -29.23 16.31 -29.20
C GLU A 52 -29.44 17.74 -28.69
N ALA A 53 -28.61 18.18 -27.72
CA ALA A 53 -28.65 19.55 -27.21
C ALA A 53 -28.27 20.56 -28.31
N LYS A 54 -27.30 20.21 -29.17
CA LYS A 54 -26.90 21.02 -30.33
C LYS A 54 -28.04 21.11 -31.35
N GLU A 55 -28.64 19.98 -31.75
CA GLU A 55 -29.76 19.96 -32.71
C GLU A 55 -30.97 20.76 -32.18
N CYS A 56 -31.24 20.68 -30.88
CA CYS A 56 -32.27 21.49 -30.23
C CYS A 56 -31.93 22.99 -30.25
N LEU A 57 -30.66 23.37 -30.06
CA LEU A 57 -30.23 24.77 -30.11
C LEU A 57 -30.26 25.32 -31.53
N GLU A 58 -29.89 24.53 -32.54
CA GLU A 58 -29.97 24.92 -33.95
C GLU A 58 -31.42 25.18 -34.38
N THR A 59 -32.35 24.29 -33.99
CA THR A 59 -33.79 24.45 -34.26
C THR A 59 -34.41 25.66 -33.54
N LEU A 60 -33.97 25.96 -32.31
CA LEU A 60 -34.37 27.18 -31.62
C LEU A 60 -33.77 28.45 -32.23
N GLN A 61 -32.54 28.37 -32.76
CA GLN A 61 -31.87 29.50 -33.40
C GLN A 61 -32.54 29.85 -34.73
N THR A 62 -32.84 28.87 -35.59
CA THR A 62 -33.61 29.09 -36.82
C THR A 62 -34.97 29.70 -36.51
N TYR A 63 -35.68 29.16 -35.51
CA TYR A 63 -36.95 29.69 -35.05
C TYR A 63 -36.86 31.14 -34.53
N SER A 64 -35.78 31.49 -33.84
CA SER A 64 -35.54 32.86 -33.35
C SER A 64 -35.23 33.86 -34.47
N ASN A 65 -34.46 33.43 -35.49
CA ASN A 65 -34.07 34.26 -36.63
C ASN A 65 -35.25 34.58 -37.56
N GLU A 66 -36.20 33.65 -37.72
CA GLU A 66 -37.43 33.84 -38.50
C GLU A 66 -38.37 34.90 -37.88
N ARG A 67 -38.22 35.20 -36.57
CA ARG A 67 -39.11 36.09 -35.80
C ARG A 67 -38.53 37.46 -35.47
N ALA A 68 -37.33 37.82 -35.96
CA ALA A 68 -36.59 39.05 -35.63
C ALA A 68 -37.31 40.39 -35.97
N GLY A 69 -38.56 40.36 -36.44
CA GLY A 69 -39.42 41.53 -36.66
C GLY A 69 -40.39 41.89 -35.51
N SER A 70 -40.59 41.07 -34.47
CA SER A 70 -41.44 41.43 -33.30
C SER A 70 -41.01 40.72 -32.03
N PHE A 71 -39.97 41.23 -31.37
CA PHE A 71 -39.44 40.66 -30.12
C PHE A 71 -40.21 41.10 -28.87
N ALA A 72 -41.19 42.00 -29.00
CA ALA A 72 -41.91 42.60 -27.86
C ALA A 72 -43.39 42.20 -27.78
N SER A 73 -43.93 41.39 -28.70
CA SER A 73 -45.37 41.05 -28.75
C SER A 73 -45.67 39.55 -28.73
N GLY A 74 -44.78 38.71 -28.21
CA GLY A 74 -45.07 37.28 -28.02
C GLY A 74 -45.92 37.05 -26.77
N ASP A 75 -46.93 36.17 -26.87
CA ASP A 75 -47.76 35.77 -25.74
C ASP A 75 -46.89 35.26 -24.57
N GLU A 76 -47.26 35.58 -23.32
CA GLU A 76 -46.51 35.19 -22.11
C GLU A 76 -46.24 33.68 -22.04
N GLU A 77 -47.12 32.87 -22.62
CA GLU A 77 -46.99 31.41 -22.70
C GLU A 77 -45.85 30.94 -23.62
N GLU A 78 -45.69 31.57 -24.79
CA GLU A 78 -44.63 31.24 -25.75
C GLU A 78 -43.25 31.56 -25.16
N GLN A 79 -43.17 32.68 -24.43
CA GLN A 79 -41.99 33.11 -23.69
C GLN A 79 -41.64 32.13 -22.57
N ALA A 80 -42.63 31.70 -21.78
CA ALA A 80 -42.45 30.69 -20.73
C ALA A 80 -41.98 29.34 -21.28
N LEU A 81 -42.53 28.87 -22.41
CA LEU A 81 -42.09 27.64 -23.07
C LEU A 81 -40.65 27.72 -23.58
N ARG A 82 -40.27 28.80 -24.26
CA ARG A 82 -38.90 29.02 -24.73
C ARG A 82 -37.90 28.98 -23.56
N ARG A 83 -38.24 29.64 -22.45
CA ARG A 83 -37.40 29.59 -21.24
C ARG A 83 -37.29 28.20 -20.66
N ALA A 84 -38.38 27.43 -20.58
CA ALA A 84 -38.35 26.07 -20.06
C ALA A 84 -37.47 25.14 -20.92
N VAL A 85 -37.51 25.31 -22.24
CA VAL A 85 -36.62 24.60 -23.18
C VAL A 85 -35.16 25.01 -22.98
N LEU A 86 -34.86 26.32 -22.91
CA LEU A 86 -33.51 26.82 -22.65
C LEU A 86 -32.97 26.34 -21.29
N GLY A 87 -33.84 26.28 -20.26
CA GLY A 87 -33.50 25.73 -18.95
C GLY A 87 -33.12 24.26 -19.02
N LYS A 88 -33.91 23.42 -19.72
CA LYS A 88 -33.59 21.99 -19.94
C LYS A 88 -32.24 21.80 -20.62
N VAL A 89 -31.97 22.58 -21.66
CA VAL A 89 -30.71 22.53 -22.41
C VAL A 89 -29.54 23.01 -21.54
N ALA A 90 -29.71 24.10 -20.80
CA ALA A 90 -28.69 24.62 -19.88
C ALA A 90 -28.33 23.62 -18.78
N VAL A 91 -29.31 22.94 -18.17
CA VAL A 91 -29.08 21.87 -17.18
C VAL A 91 -28.30 20.71 -17.79
N SER A 92 -28.66 20.30 -19.02
CA SER A 92 -27.99 19.18 -19.70
C SER A 92 -26.54 19.51 -20.07
N LEU A 93 -26.29 20.71 -20.60
CA LEU A 93 -24.95 21.17 -20.93
C LEU A 93 -24.09 21.39 -19.68
N TYR A 94 -24.67 21.90 -18.60
CA TYR A 94 -24.00 22.01 -17.31
C TYR A 94 -23.61 20.63 -16.76
N ALA A 95 -24.52 19.66 -16.80
CA ALA A 95 -24.27 18.30 -16.36
C ALA A 95 -23.14 17.64 -17.19
N GLU A 96 -23.14 17.81 -18.51
CA GLU A 96 -22.07 17.29 -19.37
C GLU A 96 -20.73 17.99 -19.12
N ALA A 97 -20.73 19.32 -18.92
CA ALA A 97 -19.51 20.05 -18.56
C ALA A 97 -18.93 19.49 -17.25
N LEU A 98 -19.76 19.29 -16.24
CA LEU A 98 -19.35 18.73 -14.95
C LEU A 98 -18.79 17.30 -15.10
N ASP A 99 -19.44 16.44 -15.88
CA ASP A 99 -18.95 15.07 -16.14
C ASP A 99 -17.65 15.07 -16.96
N THR A 100 -17.47 16.01 -17.90
CA THR A 100 -16.25 16.15 -18.69
C THR A 100 -15.07 16.56 -17.81
N PHE A 101 -15.20 17.61 -17.02
CA PHE A 101 -14.14 18.04 -16.09
C PHE A 101 -13.83 16.98 -15.02
N LEU A 102 -14.85 16.28 -14.51
CA LEU A 102 -14.67 15.18 -13.58
C LEU A 102 -13.94 13.98 -14.24
N ARG A 103 -14.28 13.65 -15.49
CA ARG A 103 -13.59 12.62 -16.29
C ARG A 103 -12.12 12.97 -16.53
N GLU A 104 -11.83 14.22 -16.92
CA GLU A 104 -10.46 14.68 -17.13
C GLU A 104 -9.64 14.69 -15.84
N ALA A 105 -10.20 15.23 -14.75
CA ALA A 105 -9.55 15.28 -13.44
C ALA A 105 -9.29 13.87 -12.88
N SER A 106 -10.25 12.96 -13.02
CA SER A 106 -10.10 11.55 -12.60
C SER A 106 -9.10 10.80 -13.46
N TYR A 107 -9.09 11.03 -14.78
CA TYR A 107 -8.07 10.48 -15.65
C TYR A 107 -6.66 10.94 -15.24
N ALA A 108 -6.47 12.26 -15.05
CA ALA A 108 -5.20 12.83 -14.60
C ALA A 108 -4.75 12.25 -13.24
N GLU A 109 -5.67 12.09 -12.27
CA GLU A 109 -5.37 11.45 -10.99
C GLU A 109 -4.96 9.98 -11.14
N THR A 110 -5.66 9.21 -11.99
CA THR A 110 -5.32 7.79 -12.21
C THR A 110 -3.95 7.62 -12.86
N GLU A 111 -3.58 8.51 -13.77
CA GLU A 111 -2.24 8.52 -14.38
C GLU A 111 -1.19 8.96 -13.36
N ARG A 112 -1.48 9.98 -12.54
CA ARG A 112 -0.60 10.46 -11.45
C ARG A 112 -0.28 9.35 -10.45
N GLU A 113 -1.29 8.61 -10.03
CA GLU A 113 -1.13 7.46 -9.12
C GLU A 113 -0.26 6.36 -9.74
N TRP A 114 -0.45 6.07 -11.03
CA TRP A 114 0.35 5.07 -11.73
C TRP A 114 1.84 5.47 -11.76
N TRP A 115 2.15 6.75 -12.03
CA TRP A 115 3.52 7.25 -11.98
C TRP A 115 4.09 7.26 -10.55
N ASN A 116 3.27 7.55 -9.54
CA ASN A 116 3.68 7.44 -8.13
C ASN A 116 4.06 6.00 -7.76
N ASP A 117 3.21 5.02 -8.11
CA ASP A 117 3.47 3.60 -7.85
C ASP A 117 4.71 3.09 -8.61
N THR A 118 4.95 3.61 -9.81
CA THR A 118 6.14 3.29 -10.59
C THR A 118 7.40 3.90 -9.94
N GLY A 119 7.34 5.15 -9.49
CA GLY A 119 8.46 5.87 -8.87
C GLY A 119 8.83 5.43 -7.43
N ARG A 120 7.96 4.66 -6.75
CA ARG A 120 8.20 4.12 -5.41
C ARG A 120 9.24 3.01 -5.39
N SER A 121 9.24 2.12 -6.39
CA SER A 121 10.13 0.95 -6.45
C SER A 121 11.19 1.11 -7.52
N ARG A 122 12.47 0.89 -7.15
CA ARG A 122 13.60 0.89 -8.10
C ARG A 122 13.42 -0.15 -9.21
N ILE A 123 12.81 -1.30 -8.90
CA ILE A 123 12.54 -2.37 -9.87
C ILE A 123 11.49 -1.92 -10.89
N ASN A 124 10.44 -1.22 -10.45
CA ASN A 124 9.41 -0.69 -11.34
C ASN A 124 9.96 0.41 -12.25
N VAL A 125 10.82 1.30 -11.71
CA VAL A 125 11.51 2.32 -12.51
C VAL A 125 12.45 1.68 -13.53
N LEU A 126 13.22 0.65 -13.14
CA LEU A 126 14.07 -0.10 -14.05
C LEU A 126 13.25 -0.80 -15.15
N TYR A 127 12.12 -1.40 -14.79
CA TYR A 127 11.20 -2.00 -15.74
C TYR A 127 10.62 -0.96 -16.71
N TYR A 128 10.26 0.23 -16.21
CA TYR A 128 9.84 1.35 -17.05
C TYR A 128 10.95 1.84 -17.98
N LEU A 129 12.19 1.94 -17.49
CA LEU A 129 13.35 2.30 -18.30
C LEU A 129 13.53 1.28 -19.44
N LEU A 130 13.56 -0.01 -19.12
CA LEU A 130 13.63 -1.11 -20.09
C LEU A 130 12.49 -1.03 -21.11
N GLN A 131 11.26 -0.84 -20.63
CA GLN A 131 10.06 -0.70 -21.45
C GLN A 131 10.16 0.46 -22.44
N SER A 132 10.67 1.61 -21.99
CA SER A 132 10.84 2.80 -22.83
C SER A 132 12.03 2.73 -23.78
N MET A 133 12.95 1.78 -23.53
CA MET A 133 14.13 1.50 -24.35
C MET A 133 13.84 0.46 -25.45
N TRP A 134 12.65 -0.11 -25.55
CA TRP A 134 12.36 -1.08 -26.59
C TRP A 134 10.90 -0.94 -26.98
N VAL A 135 10.64 -0.30 -28.11
CA VAL A 135 9.32 -0.32 -28.72
C VAL A 135 9.48 -1.13 -30.00
N CYS A 136 9.04 -2.39 -29.95
CA CYS A 136 8.77 -3.17 -31.16
C CYS A 136 7.59 -2.52 -31.87
N PHE A 137 7.80 -2.02 -33.08
CA PHE A 137 6.71 -1.63 -33.97
C PHE A 137 6.29 -2.87 -34.75
N LEU A 138 5.04 -3.32 -34.58
CA LEU A 138 4.48 -4.44 -35.34
C LEU A 138 3.82 -3.99 -36.66
N ASP A 139 3.90 -2.72 -37.06
CA ASP A 139 3.12 -2.18 -38.21
C ASP A 139 3.97 -1.42 -39.26
N CYS A 140 5.15 -1.92 -39.68
CA CYS A 140 5.83 -1.32 -40.84
C CYS A 140 6.57 -2.37 -41.70
N PRO A 141 6.01 -2.80 -42.84
CA PRO A 141 6.63 -3.80 -43.73
C PRO A 141 7.66 -3.23 -44.73
N ALA A 142 8.11 -1.98 -44.62
CA ALA A 142 9.08 -1.42 -45.55
C ALA A 142 10.18 -0.64 -44.82
N THR A 143 11.43 -0.95 -45.15
CA THR A 143 12.72 -0.46 -44.62
C THR A 143 13.24 -1.22 -43.39
N GLY A 144 14.23 -2.09 -43.62
CA GLY A 144 14.89 -2.97 -42.65
C GLY A 144 15.82 -2.26 -41.66
N LEU A 145 15.34 -1.20 -41.01
CA LEU A 145 16.02 -0.44 -39.96
C LEU A 145 15.01 -0.09 -38.83
N SER A 146 14.27 -1.08 -38.32
CA SER A 146 13.12 -0.82 -37.44
C SER A 146 13.11 -1.68 -36.17
N SER A 147 14.07 -1.43 -35.28
CA SER A 147 14.01 -1.84 -33.87
C SER A 147 14.67 -0.81 -32.93
N LEU A 148 14.72 0.47 -33.32
CA LEU A 148 15.38 1.48 -32.50
C LEU A 148 14.43 2.07 -31.43
N PRO A 149 14.86 2.14 -30.16
CA PRO A 149 14.10 2.74 -29.06
C PRO A 149 13.70 4.18 -29.36
N LEU A 150 12.49 4.61 -28.99
CA LEU A 150 12.02 6.00 -29.16
C LEU A 150 13.03 7.04 -28.61
N ARG A 151 13.61 6.78 -27.42
CA ARG A 151 14.63 7.65 -26.79
C ARG A 151 15.96 7.66 -27.56
N LEU A 152 16.30 6.57 -28.24
CA LEU A 152 17.55 6.41 -28.97
C LEU A 152 17.41 6.99 -30.39
N LEU A 153 16.21 6.93 -30.97
CA LEU A 153 15.84 7.69 -32.16
C LEU A 153 15.92 9.20 -31.89
N GLU A 154 15.40 9.67 -30.77
CA GLU A 154 15.51 11.08 -30.37
C GLU A 154 16.96 11.49 -30.16
N LEU A 155 17.76 10.66 -29.50
CA LEU A 155 19.20 10.87 -29.35
C LEU A 155 19.92 10.90 -30.71
N LEU A 156 19.61 9.95 -31.60
CA LEU A 156 20.18 9.88 -32.94
C LEU A 156 19.77 11.09 -33.79
N GLN A 157 18.50 11.51 -33.75
CA GLN A 157 18.02 12.71 -34.42
C GLN A 157 18.69 13.96 -33.88
N THR A 158 18.89 14.06 -32.56
CA THR A 158 19.61 15.19 -31.94
C THR A 158 21.08 15.20 -32.35
N ILE A 159 21.71 14.02 -32.46
CA ILE A 159 23.08 13.88 -32.97
C ILE A 159 23.16 14.25 -34.46
N LEU A 160 22.23 13.77 -35.28
CA LEU A 160 22.21 14.03 -36.72
C LEU A 160 21.91 15.51 -37.04
N THR A 161 20.96 16.12 -36.34
CA THR A 161 20.66 17.56 -36.49
C THR A 161 21.83 18.43 -36.05
N THR A 162 22.52 18.08 -34.96
CA THR A 162 23.71 18.83 -34.53
C THR A 162 24.92 18.63 -35.45
N ILE A 163 25.10 17.44 -36.02
CA ILE A 163 26.11 17.17 -37.06
C ILE A 163 25.79 17.95 -38.33
N HIS A 164 24.52 17.97 -38.74
CA HIS A 164 24.05 18.71 -39.91
C HIS A 164 24.27 20.22 -39.73
N ASN A 165 23.90 20.77 -38.56
CA ASN A 165 24.09 22.18 -38.23
C ASN A 165 25.58 22.59 -38.13
N ARG A 166 26.49 21.64 -37.88
CA ARG A 166 27.94 21.88 -37.80
C ARG A 166 28.70 21.52 -39.07
N GLY A 167 28.03 21.00 -40.11
CA GLY A 167 28.64 20.72 -41.41
C GLY A 167 29.73 19.64 -41.41
N ILE A 168 29.65 18.64 -40.52
CA ILE A 168 30.67 17.58 -40.40
C ILE A 168 30.29 16.37 -41.27
N PRO A 169 31.20 15.79 -42.08
CA PRO A 169 30.92 14.59 -42.88
C PRO A 169 30.66 13.35 -42.02
N LEU A 170 29.69 12.52 -42.41
CA LEU A 170 29.26 11.32 -41.67
C LEU A 170 30.31 10.19 -41.78
N HIS A 171 31.05 9.93 -40.71
CA HIS A 171 31.91 8.74 -40.58
C HIS A 171 31.50 7.90 -39.37
N ALA A 172 31.62 6.57 -39.48
CA ALA A 172 31.27 5.62 -38.42
C ALA A 172 32.10 5.83 -37.12
N SER A 173 33.28 6.43 -37.23
CA SER A 173 34.16 6.78 -36.11
C SER A 173 33.61 7.90 -35.22
N LEU A 174 32.61 8.68 -35.68
CA LEU A 174 31.99 9.76 -34.91
C LEU A 174 31.03 9.26 -33.83
N PHE A 175 30.49 8.05 -33.97
CA PHE A 175 29.61 7.42 -32.98
C PHE A 175 30.37 6.80 -31.79
N THR A 176 31.70 6.95 -31.75
CA THR A 176 32.51 6.50 -30.62
C THR A 176 32.28 7.41 -29.39
N PRO A 177 32.27 6.84 -28.17
CA PRO A 177 31.95 7.59 -26.95
C PRO A 177 32.92 8.76 -26.68
N SER A 178 34.17 8.62 -27.13
CA SER A 178 35.21 9.66 -27.06
C SER A 178 34.94 10.83 -28.01
N SER A 179 34.50 10.55 -29.24
CA SER A 179 34.15 11.58 -30.23
C SER A 179 32.85 12.30 -29.87
N LEU A 180 31.84 11.58 -29.37
CA LEU A 180 30.59 12.17 -28.87
C LEU A 180 30.82 13.11 -27.68
N ARG A 181 31.74 12.76 -26.77
CA ARG A 181 32.12 13.63 -25.65
C ARG A 181 32.82 14.92 -26.10
N ARG A 182 33.54 14.89 -27.23
CA ARG A 182 34.15 16.08 -27.86
C ARG A 182 33.12 16.94 -28.58
N LEU A 183 32.14 16.32 -29.24
CA LEU A 183 31.04 17.02 -29.92
C LEU A 183 30.09 17.70 -28.93
N PHE A 184 29.88 17.09 -27.77
CA PHE A 184 29.01 17.58 -26.70
C PHE A 184 29.80 17.78 -25.39
N PRO A 185 30.60 18.86 -25.29
CA PRO A 185 31.38 19.15 -24.10
C PRO A 185 30.46 19.47 -22.91
N SER A 186 30.67 18.79 -21.78
CA SER A 186 29.99 19.07 -20.51
C SER A 186 30.57 20.34 -19.89
N SER A 187 30.15 21.51 -20.37
CA SER A 187 30.76 22.79 -20.01
C SER A 187 30.35 23.32 -18.63
N ASN A 188 29.40 22.69 -17.91
CA ASN A 188 29.06 23.08 -16.55
C ASN A 188 28.45 21.92 -15.74
N THR A 189 28.85 21.79 -14.47
CA THR A 189 28.28 20.86 -13.47
C THR A 189 26.77 21.06 -13.24
N LEU A 190 26.25 22.22 -13.67
CA LEU A 190 24.87 22.66 -13.49
C LEU A 190 23.97 22.47 -14.73
N ARG A 191 24.52 22.11 -15.90
CA ARG A 191 23.71 21.87 -17.11
C ARG A 191 23.87 20.44 -17.63
N PRO A 192 22.78 19.67 -17.74
CA PRO A 192 22.82 18.32 -18.30
C PRO A 192 23.28 18.38 -19.77
N ASN A 193 24.10 17.41 -20.17
CA ASN A 193 24.62 17.33 -21.53
C ASN A 193 23.46 17.21 -22.54
N ALA A 194 23.55 17.81 -23.74
CA ALA A 194 22.47 17.77 -24.74
C ALA A 194 22.05 16.32 -25.09
N LEU A 195 22.98 15.36 -25.01
CA LEU A 195 22.70 13.93 -25.14
C LEU A 195 21.82 13.38 -24.00
N THR A 196 22.08 13.79 -22.77
CA THR A 196 21.26 13.39 -21.61
C THR A 196 19.88 14.03 -21.66
N VAL A 197 19.78 15.25 -22.18
CA VAL A 197 18.51 15.94 -22.39
C VAL A 197 17.69 15.29 -23.52
N ALA A 198 18.34 14.83 -24.59
CA ALA A 198 17.67 14.07 -25.64
C ALA A 198 17.12 12.72 -25.13
N LEU A 199 17.85 12.05 -24.22
CA LEU A 199 17.40 10.78 -23.62
C LEU A 199 16.31 10.97 -22.54
N PHE A 200 16.30 12.16 -21.93
CA PHE A 200 15.44 12.55 -20.82
C PHE A 200 14.94 13.99 -21.01
N PRO A 201 13.88 14.20 -21.82
CA PRO A 201 13.41 15.54 -22.19
C PRO A 201 12.93 16.40 -21.00
N HIS A 202 12.58 15.78 -19.88
CA HIS A 202 12.20 16.48 -18.64
C HIS A 202 13.33 17.34 -18.04
N LEU A 203 14.59 17.06 -18.41
CA LEU A 203 15.75 17.84 -17.98
C LEU A 203 15.77 19.27 -18.55
N HIS A 204 14.96 19.57 -19.57
CA HIS A 204 14.75 20.95 -20.04
C HIS A 204 14.01 21.82 -19.01
N ALA A 205 13.08 21.23 -18.25
CA ALA A 205 12.23 21.94 -17.29
C ALA A 205 12.83 21.96 -15.88
N GLN A 206 13.55 20.90 -15.48
CA GLN A 206 14.20 20.78 -14.16
C GLN A 206 15.64 20.28 -14.33
N PRO A 207 16.65 21.18 -14.33
CA PRO A 207 18.05 20.77 -14.41
C PRO A 207 18.45 20.12 -13.07
N TYR A 208 18.63 18.79 -13.07
CA TYR A 208 19.23 18.08 -11.94
C TYR A 208 20.75 18.29 -11.93
N SER A 209 21.32 18.65 -10.78
CA SER A 209 22.76 18.67 -10.57
C SER A 209 23.28 17.24 -10.44
N ILE A 210 23.86 16.69 -11.50
CA ILE A 210 24.54 15.39 -11.45
C ILE A 210 25.94 15.63 -10.87
N ALA A 211 26.06 15.59 -9.55
CA ALA A 211 27.36 15.61 -8.88
C ALA A 211 28.01 14.22 -9.01
N PHE A 212 28.72 13.98 -10.11
CA PHE A 212 29.71 12.90 -10.14
C PHE A 212 30.85 13.29 -9.19
N SER A 213 30.82 12.78 -7.96
CA SER A 213 32.04 12.78 -7.14
C SER A 213 33.05 11.90 -7.87
N ALA A 214 34.03 12.54 -8.52
CA ALA A 214 35.17 11.85 -9.08
C ALA A 214 35.81 11.04 -7.95
N ALA A 215 36.03 9.75 -8.17
CA ALA A 215 36.79 8.94 -7.22
C ALA A 215 38.16 9.62 -7.03
N SER A 216 38.40 10.14 -5.82
CA SER A 216 39.70 10.66 -5.46
C SER A 216 40.64 9.47 -5.35
N PHE A 217 41.51 9.28 -6.35
CA PHE A 217 42.60 8.33 -6.22
C PHE A 217 43.54 8.83 -5.11
N PRO A 218 43.97 7.95 -4.18
CA PRO A 218 44.93 8.36 -3.15
C PRO A 218 46.21 8.85 -3.82
N SER A 219 46.74 9.96 -3.31
CA SER A 219 48.00 10.56 -3.76
C SER A 219 49.12 9.52 -3.66
N THR A 220 50.02 9.48 -4.65
CA THR A 220 51.16 8.54 -4.71
C THR A 220 52.02 8.51 -3.44
N SER A 221 52.00 9.56 -2.63
CA SER A 221 52.68 9.64 -1.33
C SER A 221 52.12 8.72 -0.24
N THR A 222 50.87 8.26 -0.32
CA THR A 222 50.29 7.32 0.68
C THR A 222 50.76 5.86 0.52
N PHE A 223 51.33 5.52 -0.64
CA PHE A 223 51.88 4.18 -0.91
C PHE A 223 53.30 3.98 -0.34
N ALA A 224 53.94 5.04 0.17
CA ALA A 224 55.33 5.01 0.65
C ALA A 224 55.49 4.74 2.16
N ALA A 225 54.41 4.73 2.95
CA ALA A 225 54.51 4.78 4.41
C ALA A 225 54.51 3.41 5.15
N SER A 226 53.87 2.36 4.61
CA SER A 226 53.84 0.99 5.19
C SER A 226 53.07 0.02 4.28
N PRO A 227 53.41 -1.29 4.24
CA PRO A 227 52.65 -2.28 3.47
C PRO A 227 51.19 -2.43 3.95
N ALA A 228 50.93 -2.23 5.24
CA ALA A 228 49.57 -2.30 5.79
C ALA A 228 48.73 -1.06 5.40
N SER A 229 49.34 0.14 5.39
CA SER A 229 48.66 1.36 4.96
C SER A 229 48.41 1.36 3.44
N ALA A 230 49.31 0.80 2.64
CA ALA A 230 49.14 0.62 1.20
C ALA A 230 47.95 -0.31 0.85
N LEU A 231 47.77 -1.40 1.61
CA LEU A 231 46.66 -2.33 1.41
C LEU A 231 45.32 -1.67 1.80
N SER A 232 45.28 -0.92 2.89
CA SER A 232 44.08 -0.15 3.28
C SER A 232 43.74 0.95 2.27
N ALA A 233 44.74 1.69 1.76
CA ALA A 233 44.55 2.71 0.72
C ALA A 233 44.04 2.09 -0.59
N CYS A 234 44.57 0.93 -0.99
CA CYS A 234 44.10 0.18 -2.14
C CYS A 234 42.64 -0.28 -1.97
N MET A 235 42.28 -0.84 -0.80
CA MET A 235 40.91 -1.26 -0.52
C MET A 235 39.92 -0.09 -0.48
N THR A 236 40.30 1.06 0.09
CA THR A 236 39.46 2.27 0.06
C THR A 236 39.31 2.85 -1.34
N SER A 237 40.36 2.79 -2.17
CA SER A 237 40.30 3.18 -3.58
C SER A 237 39.41 2.23 -4.38
N LEU A 238 39.52 0.92 -4.18
CA LEU A 238 38.71 -0.08 -4.87
C LEU A 238 37.24 0.02 -4.44
N ALA A 239 36.96 0.24 -3.15
CA ALA A 239 35.62 0.54 -2.66
C ALA A 239 35.08 1.87 -3.23
N GLY A 240 35.92 2.90 -3.38
CA GLY A 240 35.57 4.17 -4.02
C GLY A 240 35.25 4.03 -5.51
N VAL A 241 36.04 3.24 -6.24
CA VAL A 241 35.80 2.90 -7.65
C VAL A 241 34.54 2.06 -7.81
N LEU A 242 34.32 1.08 -6.93
CA LEU A 242 33.10 0.26 -6.94
C LEU A 242 31.85 1.10 -6.65
N ARG A 243 31.93 2.03 -5.68
CA ARG A 243 30.84 2.99 -5.38
C ARG A 243 30.57 3.93 -6.55
N THR A 244 31.60 4.45 -7.21
CA THR A 244 31.40 5.33 -8.38
C THR A 244 30.87 4.54 -9.58
N ALA A 245 31.33 3.31 -9.81
CA ALA A 245 30.79 2.42 -10.84
C ALA A 245 29.32 2.06 -10.58
N LEU A 246 28.94 1.75 -9.34
CA LEU A 246 27.55 1.53 -8.93
C LEU A 246 26.70 2.80 -9.09
N ALA A 247 27.25 3.97 -8.74
CA ALA A 247 26.58 5.25 -8.93
C ALA A 247 26.33 5.53 -10.42
N VAL A 248 27.33 5.32 -11.28
CA VAL A 248 27.22 5.43 -12.75
C VAL A 248 26.16 4.46 -13.29
N ALA A 249 26.14 3.21 -12.81
CA ALA A 249 25.17 2.20 -13.24
C ALA A 249 23.73 2.51 -12.77
N SER A 250 23.56 3.14 -11.61
CA SER A 250 22.25 3.52 -11.06
C SER A 250 21.71 4.86 -11.61
N LEU A 251 22.56 5.68 -12.23
CA LEU A 251 22.21 7.01 -12.69
C LEU A 251 21.05 7.05 -13.72
N PRO A 252 20.98 6.16 -14.72
CA PRO A 252 19.81 6.10 -15.61
C PRO A 252 18.50 5.81 -14.88
N VAL A 253 18.57 5.03 -13.80
CA VAL A 253 17.41 4.71 -12.96
C VAL A 253 16.98 5.91 -12.13
N GLU A 254 17.92 6.64 -11.54
CA GLU A 254 17.61 7.88 -10.80
C GLU A 254 17.09 8.99 -11.72
N LEU A 255 17.58 9.10 -12.96
CA LEU A 255 17.04 10.02 -13.97
C LEU A 255 15.63 9.62 -14.43
N ALA A 256 15.37 8.33 -14.65
CA ALA A 256 14.03 7.85 -14.94
C ALA A 256 13.06 8.05 -13.76
N ARG A 257 13.57 8.00 -12.52
CA ARG A 257 12.80 8.34 -11.32
C ARG A 257 12.49 9.83 -11.27
N GLY A 258 13.45 10.69 -11.64
CA GLY A 258 13.24 12.13 -11.84
C GLY A 258 12.17 12.42 -12.88
N GLU A 259 12.16 11.69 -14.00
CA GLU A 259 11.12 11.76 -15.02
C GLU A 259 9.73 11.43 -14.45
N CYS A 260 9.63 10.36 -13.66
CA CYS A 260 8.36 9.97 -13.02
C CYS A 260 7.84 11.08 -12.08
N ARG A 261 8.74 11.71 -11.31
CA ARG A 261 8.38 12.83 -10.42
C ARG A 261 7.92 14.06 -11.18
N TYR A 262 8.61 14.41 -12.26
CA TYR A 262 8.23 15.52 -13.14
C TYR A 262 6.82 15.28 -13.72
N LYS A 263 6.58 14.09 -14.28
CA LYS A 263 5.25 13.72 -14.82
C LYS A 263 4.17 13.74 -13.73
N GLN A 264 4.50 13.31 -12.51
CA GLN A 264 3.59 13.37 -11.38
C GLN A 264 3.21 14.82 -11.02
N GLN A 265 4.18 15.74 -11.02
CA GLN A 265 3.94 17.16 -10.74
C GLN A 265 3.09 17.83 -11.82
N GLU A 266 3.39 17.55 -13.09
CA GLU A 266 2.61 18.08 -14.22
C GLU A 266 1.17 17.55 -14.24
N LEU A 267 0.99 16.25 -13.99
CA LEU A 267 -0.35 15.67 -13.84
C LEU A 267 -1.09 16.22 -12.62
N GLN A 268 -0.39 16.50 -11.53
CA GLN A 268 -0.98 17.18 -10.38
C GLN A 268 -1.44 18.59 -10.74
N ARG A 269 -0.63 19.36 -11.48
CA ARG A 269 -1.01 20.70 -11.94
C ARG A 269 -2.25 20.66 -12.84
N ILE A 270 -2.30 19.74 -13.81
CA ILE A 270 -3.45 19.58 -14.71
C ILE A 270 -4.69 19.17 -13.90
N ARG A 271 -4.56 18.19 -13.00
CA ARG A 271 -5.65 17.78 -12.10
C ARG A 271 -6.15 18.95 -11.27
N ASP A 272 -5.26 19.72 -10.67
CA ASP A 272 -5.62 20.84 -9.79
C ASP A 272 -6.34 21.94 -10.61
N ALA A 273 -5.89 22.22 -11.84
CA ALA A 273 -6.59 23.14 -12.74
C ALA A 273 -8.00 22.63 -13.11
N ARG A 274 -8.16 21.33 -13.39
CA ARG A 274 -9.49 20.73 -13.68
C ARG A 274 -10.38 20.67 -12.44
N ALA A 275 -9.80 20.38 -11.27
CA ALA A 275 -10.50 20.38 -10.00
C ALA A 275 -10.94 21.81 -9.63
N GLU A 276 -10.14 22.83 -9.89
CA GLU A 276 -10.55 24.21 -9.66
C GLU A 276 -11.76 24.59 -10.53
N ALA A 277 -11.73 24.28 -11.82
CA ALA A 277 -12.87 24.47 -12.72
C ALA A 277 -14.10 23.68 -12.24
N LEU A 278 -13.92 22.42 -11.84
CA LEU A 278 -14.99 21.57 -11.29
C LEU A 278 -15.61 22.17 -10.02
N GLY A 279 -14.81 22.75 -9.13
CA GLY A 279 -15.31 23.42 -7.93
C GLY A 279 -16.05 24.71 -8.22
N ARG A 280 -15.61 25.49 -9.22
CA ARG A 280 -16.37 26.65 -9.71
C ARG A 280 -17.72 26.21 -10.28
N LEU A 281 -17.74 25.19 -11.13
CA LEU A 281 -18.97 24.60 -11.67
C LEU A 281 -19.91 24.13 -10.56
N ALA A 282 -19.41 23.45 -9.53
CA ALA A 282 -20.24 22.97 -8.42
C ALA A 282 -20.94 24.11 -7.65
N ASN A 283 -20.27 25.24 -7.47
CA ASN A 283 -20.85 26.41 -6.81
C ASN A 283 -21.99 27.06 -7.63
N MET A 284 -21.93 26.94 -8.96
CA MET A 284 -22.97 27.48 -9.87
C MET A 284 -24.32 26.74 -9.79
N ARG A 285 -24.40 25.57 -9.13
CA ARG A 285 -25.66 24.80 -8.97
C ARG A 285 -26.78 25.66 -8.37
N SER A 286 -26.46 26.46 -7.35
CA SER A 286 -27.44 27.32 -6.66
C SER A 286 -27.93 28.46 -7.56
N ALA A 287 -27.03 29.05 -8.36
CA ALA A 287 -27.37 30.09 -9.33
C ALA A 287 -28.29 29.55 -10.44
N LEU A 288 -28.02 28.34 -10.94
CA LEU A 288 -28.87 27.66 -11.91
C LEU A 288 -30.25 27.33 -11.31
N ALA A 289 -30.30 26.76 -10.11
CA ALA A 289 -31.56 26.49 -9.43
C ALA A 289 -32.40 27.77 -9.25
N ALA A 290 -31.77 28.87 -8.82
CA ALA A 290 -32.44 30.16 -8.69
C ALA A 290 -32.91 30.77 -10.03
N ALA A 291 -32.21 30.48 -11.13
CA ALA A 291 -32.63 30.87 -12.47
C ALA A 291 -33.80 30.01 -13.00
N LEU A 292 -33.95 28.77 -12.55
CA LEU A 292 -35.03 27.88 -12.95
C LEU A 292 -36.31 28.08 -12.13
N GLU A 293 -36.19 28.37 -10.83
CA GLU A 293 -37.33 28.53 -9.90
C GLU A 293 -38.06 29.89 -10.03
N ASP A 294 -37.43 30.90 -10.62
CA ASP A 294 -38.00 32.25 -10.75
C ASP A 294 -39.21 32.29 -11.71
N GLY A 295 -40.42 32.46 -11.19
CA GLY A 295 -41.65 32.52 -12.02
C GLY A 295 -41.79 33.74 -12.95
N ARG A 296 -40.96 34.78 -12.80
CA ARG A 296 -40.98 35.96 -13.69
C ARG A 296 -40.09 35.72 -14.90
N HIS A 297 -40.65 35.77 -16.11
CA HIS A 297 -39.93 35.49 -17.35
C HIS A 297 -38.65 36.33 -17.50
N ASP A 298 -38.75 37.66 -17.44
CA ASP A 298 -37.63 38.58 -17.71
C ASP A 298 -36.49 38.43 -16.69
N ALA A 299 -36.81 38.32 -15.41
CA ALA A 299 -35.82 38.21 -14.35
C ALA A 299 -35.01 36.91 -14.46
N GLY A 300 -35.66 35.79 -14.81
CA GLY A 300 -34.94 34.52 -14.90
C GLY A 300 -34.27 34.29 -16.26
N VAL A 301 -34.69 34.94 -17.35
CA VAL A 301 -33.88 34.99 -18.59
C VAL A 301 -32.58 35.77 -18.33
N GLN A 302 -32.63 36.87 -17.57
CA GLN A 302 -31.42 37.60 -17.16
C GLN A 302 -30.50 36.76 -16.26
N LYS A 303 -31.06 36.06 -15.27
CA LYS A 303 -30.29 35.14 -14.41
C LYS A 303 -29.70 33.97 -15.20
N LEU A 304 -30.44 33.42 -16.16
CA LEU A 304 -29.96 32.36 -17.05
C LEU A 304 -28.84 32.88 -17.97
N GLY A 305 -28.98 34.10 -18.51
CA GLY A 305 -27.92 34.77 -19.26
C GLY A 305 -26.63 34.92 -18.44
N ALA A 306 -26.75 35.42 -17.20
CA ALA A 306 -25.62 35.54 -16.28
C ALA A 306 -24.97 34.18 -15.99
N PHE A 307 -25.77 33.14 -15.75
CA PHE A 307 -25.28 31.76 -15.58
C PHE A 307 -24.54 31.25 -16.82
N THR A 308 -25.06 31.47 -18.03
CA THR A 308 -24.43 31.00 -19.27
C THR A 308 -23.10 31.71 -19.55
N ALA A 309 -23.01 33.01 -19.23
CA ALA A 309 -21.76 33.76 -19.33
C ALA A 309 -20.71 33.23 -18.34
N GLU A 310 -21.11 32.96 -17.09
CA GLU A 310 -20.22 32.35 -16.11
C GLU A 310 -19.78 30.94 -16.55
N LEU A 311 -20.68 30.14 -17.13
CA LEU A 311 -20.38 28.80 -17.65
C LEU A 311 -19.34 28.85 -18.76
N GLN A 312 -19.46 29.80 -19.68
CA GLN A 312 -18.47 30.05 -20.73
C GLN A 312 -17.11 30.42 -20.13
N THR A 313 -17.07 31.33 -19.15
CA THR A 313 -15.80 31.74 -18.52
C THR A 313 -15.07 30.59 -17.83
N VAL A 314 -15.80 29.66 -17.20
CA VAL A 314 -15.21 28.50 -16.51
C VAL A 314 -14.73 27.44 -17.51
N THR A 315 -15.45 27.24 -18.61
CA THR A 315 -15.11 26.24 -19.64
C THR A 315 -13.94 26.66 -20.54
N GLU A 316 -13.83 27.94 -20.88
CA GLU A 316 -12.73 28.49 -21.70
C GLU A 316 -11.46 28.78 -20.89
N GLY A 317 -11.59 29.03 -19.58
CA GLY A 317 -10.47 29.33 -18.69
C GLY A 317 -9.82 30.71 -18.90
N ASN A 318 -10.35 31.52 -19.83
CA ASN A 318 -9.94 32.90 -20.08
C ASN A 318 -11.02 33.85 -19.55
N ALA A 319 -10.64 34.74 -18.63
CA ALA A 319 -11.55 35.71 -18.00
C ALA A 319 -11.96 36.88 -18.93
N ASP A 320 -11.35 36.99 -20.11
CA ASP A 320 -11.34 38.24 -20.89
C ASP A 320 -12.34 38.31 -22.06
N VAL A 321 -13.04 37.23 -22.43
CA VAL A 321 -13.69 37.21 -23.76
C VAL A 321 -15.14 37.72 -23.81
N VAL A 322 -15.97 37.64 -22.75
CA VAL A 322 -17.36 38.12 -22.86
C VAL A 322 -17.89 38.76 -21.57
N ARG A 323 -17.44 39.99 -21.29
CA ARG A 323 -18.15 40.93 -20.40
C ARG A 323 -18.99 41.90 -21.25
N GLY A 324 -19.79 41.35 -22.16
CA GLY A 324 -20.74 42.09 -23.01
C GLY A 324 -22.12 42.10 -22.37
N LYS A 325 -22.71 43.29 -22.25
CA LYS A 325 -23.91 43.59 -21.44
C LYS A 325 -25.22 42.99 -21.98
N ASP A 326 -25.21 42.41 -23.18
CA ASP A 326 -26.38 41.87 -23.89
C ASP A 326 -26.04 40.50 -24.52
N THR A 327 -25.73 39.49 -23.70
CA THR A 327 -25.47 38.12 -24.20
C THR A 327 -26.76 37.34 -24.32
N ASN A 328 -27.14 37.00 -25.56
CA ASN A 328 -28.22 36.06 -25.81
C ASN A 328 -27.82 34.68 -25.26
N ALA A 329 -28.49 34.22 -24.19
CA ALA A 329 -28.21 32.94 -23.54
C ALA A 329 -28.20 31.75 -24.53
N LEU A 330 -29.05 31.81 -25.55
CA LEU A 330 -29.13 30.83 -26.62
C LEU A 330 -27.84 30.74 -27.44
N GLU A 331 -27.24 31.88 -27.79
CA GLU A 331 -26.01 31.94 -28.59
C GLU A 331 -24.81 31.41 -27.79
N VAL A 332 -24.71 31.80 -26.51
CA VAL A 332 -23.66 31.31 -25.61
C VAL A 332 -23.77 29.80 -25.41
N LEU A 333 -24.97 29.27 -25.16
CA LEU A 333 -25.19 27.82 -25.03
C LEU A 333 -24.84 27.06 -26.32
N TYR A 334 -25.14 27.63 -27.49
CA TYR A 334 -24.77 27.05 -28.77
C TYR A 334 -23.25 27.00 -28.97
N ILE A 335 -22.54 28.09 -28.64
CA ILE A 335 -21.07 28.14 -28.70
C ILE A 335 -20.46 27.10 -27.76
N VAL A 336 -20.95 27.04 -26.51
CA VAL A 336 -20.47 26.10 -25.50
C VAL A 336 -20.67 24.64 -25.93
N ALA A 337 -21.85 24.30 -26.46
CA ALA A 337 -22.17 22.96 -26.93
C ALA A 337 -21.38 22.55 -28.19
N SER A 338 -21.27 23.45 -29.17
CA SER A 338 -20.73 23.12 -30.49
C SER A 338 -19.21 23.23 -30.59
N THR A 339 -18.59 24.14 -29.84
CA THR A 339 -17.16 24.46 -29.99
C THR A 339 -16.38 24.23 -28.71
N VAL A 340 -16.84 24.76 -27.56
CA VAL A 340 -16.01 24.82 -26.35
C VAL A 340 -15.81 23.44 -25.72
N LEU A 341 -16.89 22.70 -25.43
CA LEU A 341 -16.79 21.36 -24.81
C LEU A 341 -15.97 20.36 -25.66
N PRO A 342 -16.28 20.14 -26.96
CA PRO A 342 -15.52 19.18 -27.76
C PRO A 342 -14.07 19.60 -27.97
N ALA A 343 -13.80 20.88 -28.23
CA ALA A 343 -12.43 21.37 -28.37
C ALA A 343 -11.64 21.22 -27.07
N HIS A 344 -12.25 21.45 -25.91
CA HIS A 344 -11.58 21.30 -24.62
C HIS A 344 -11.10 19.88 -24.38
N ALA A 345 -11.94 18.88 -24.67
CA ALA A 345 -11.59 17.47 -24.52
C ALA A 345 -10.45 17.06 -25.48
N GLU A 346 -10.49 17.54 -26.72
CA GLU A 346 -9.41 17.29 -27.70
C GLU A 346 -8.10 17.94 -27.27
N LEU A 347 -8.13 19.21 -26.87
CA LEU A 347 -6.98 19.96 -26.37
C LEU A 347 -6.37 19.30 -25.12
N HIS A 348 -7.20 18.82 -24.19
CA HIS A 348 -6.73 18.08 -23.02
C HIS A 348 -5.96 16.81 -23.40
N THR A 349 -6.53 16.01 -24.31
CA THR A 349 -5.84 14.79 -24.77
C THR A 349 -4.58 15.10 -25.58
N ALA A 350 -4.58 16.19 -26.35
CA ALA A 350 -3.41 16.67 -27.10
C ALA A 350 -2.30 17.14 -26.15
N GLU A 351 -2.62 17.90 -25.10
CA GLU A 351 -1.66 18.35 -24.08
C GLU A 351 -1.00 17.16 -23.36
N LEU A 352 -1.79 16.16 -22.95
CA LEU A 352 -1.29 14.95 -22.31
C LEU A 352 -0.35 14.14 -23.21
N ARG A 353 -0.65 14.08 -24.53
CA ARG A 353 0.21 13.41 -25.53
C ARG A 353 1.47 14.20 -25.81
N ALA A 354 1.37 15.52 -26.01
CA ALA A 354 2.49 16.41 -26.29
C ALA A 354 3.54 16.37 -25.16
N ARG A 355 3.10 16.36 -23.89
CA ARG A 355 3.97 16.28 -22.71
C ARG A 355 4.34 14.84 -22.29
N ARG A 356 3.91 13.81 -23.02
CA ARG A 356 4.13 12.37 -22.70
C ARG A 356 3.75 11.98 -21.27
N LEU A 357 2.64 12.54 -20.78
CA LEU A 357 2.15 12.31 -19.41
C LEU A 357 1.34 11.01 -19.30
N GLN A 358 0.85 10.49 -20.42
CA GLN A 358 0.10 9.24 -20.47
C GLN A 358 1.00 8.03 -20.21
N ARG A 359 0.48 7.05 -19.49
CA ARG A 359 1.12 5.74 -19.35
C ARG A 359 1.35 5.10 -20.73
N PRO A 360 2.46 4.35 -20.91
CA PRO A 360 2.67 3.60 -22.14
C PRO A 360 1.57 2.56 -22.36
N SER A 361 1.30 2.24 -23.63
CA SER A 361 0.25 1.30 -24.04
C SER A 361 0.42 -0.09 -23.42
N ARG A 362 -0.68 -0.86 -23.34
CA ARG A 362 -0.67 -2.19 -22.69
C ARG A 362 0.28 -3.17 -23.35
N LEU A 363 0.39 -3.13 -24.68
CA LEU A 363 1.33 -3.94 -25.44
C LEU A 363 2.77 -3.54 -25.12
N VAL A 364 3.05 -2.24 -25.08
CA VAL A 364 4.36 -1.74 -24.67
C VAL A 364 4.67 -2.14 -23.21
N ARG A 365 3.67 -2.28 -22.35
CA ARG A 365 3.88 -2.76 -20.97
C ARG A 365 4.06 -4.26 -20.86
N ALA A 366 3.44 -5.03 -21.74
CA ALA A 366 3.48 -6.48 -21.71
C ALA A 366 4.71 -7.04 -22.44
N TRP A 367 5.28 -6.32 -23.42
CA TRP A 367 6.37 -6.84 -24.26
C TRP A 367 7.57 -7.40 -23.47
N PRO A 368 8.07 -6.79 -22.37
CA PRO A 368 9.23 -7.34 -21.69
C PRO A 368 8.91 -8.71 -21.07
N LYS A 369 7.66 -8.88 -20.61
CA LYS A 369 7.18 -10.18 -20.12
C LYS A 369 6.97 -11.13 -21.28
N LEU A 370 6.34 -10.70 -22.37
CA LEU A 370 6.05 -11.57 -23.52
C LEU A 370 7.32 -12.06 -24.23
N VAL A 371 8.40 -11.26 -24.25
CA VAL A 371 9.67 -11.63 -24.91
C VAL A 371 10.60 -12.39 -23.96
N LEU A 372 10.69 -12.01 -22.67
CA LEU A 372 11.61 -12.64 -21.72
C LEU A 372 11.04 -13.91 -21.09
N LEU A 373 9.72 -13.99 -20.88
CA LEU A 373 9.10 -15.11 -20.18
C LEU A 373 9.19 -16.43 -20.97
N PRO A 374 8.95 -16.50 -22.29
CA PRO A 374 9.10 -17.75 -23.04
C PRO A 374 10.51 -18.37 -23.00
N PRO A 375 11.62 -17.65 -23.28
CA PRO A 375 12.94 -18.23 -23.16
C PRO A 375 13.28 -18.55 -21.71
N LEU A 376 12.90 -17.71 -20.74
CA LEU A 376 13.15 -17.99 -19.32
C LEU A 376 12.41 -19.24 -18.83
N VAL A 377 11.15 -19.41 -19.24
CA VAL A 377 10.37 -20.63 -18.97
C VAL A 377 10.98 -21.83 -19.69
N PHE A 378 11.42 -21.68 -20.95
CA PHE A 378 12.09 -22.75 -21.68
C PHE A 378 13.41 -23.17 -21.03
N PHE A 379 14.25 -22.22 -20.63
CA PHE A 379 15.49 -22.48 -19.89
C PHE A 379 15.22 -23.09 -18.52
N ALA A 380 14.21 -22.59 -17.79
CA ALA A 380 13.82 -23.15 -16.51
C ALA A 380 13.28 -24.59 -16.66
N LEU A 381 12.46 -24.86 -17.68
CA LEU A 381 11.98 -26.20 -18.00
C LEU A 381 13.13 -27.12 -18.41
N ARG A 382 14.07 -26.64 -19.22
CA ARG A 382 15.27 -27.41 -19.62
C ARG A 382 16.16 -27.70 -18.41
N ALA A 383 16.39 -26.71 -17.55
CA ALA A 383 17.17 -26.88 -16.33
C ALA A 383 16.48 -27.83 -15.34
N ALA A 384 15.17 -27.71 -15.16
CA ALA A 384 14.36 -28.62 -14.35
C ALA A 384 14.36 -30.05 -14.92
N TYR A 385 14.29 -30.20 -16.25
CA TYR A 385 14.36 -31.50 -16.90
C TYR A 385 15.75 -32.13 -16.78
N ALA A 386 16.81 -31.35 -16.96
CA ALA A 386 18.19 -31.80 -16.76
C ALA A 386 18.48 -32.20 -15.31
N SER A 387 17.88 -31.49 -14.36
CA SER A 387 18.02 -31.75 -12.91
C SER A 387 16.96 -32.69 -12.34
N ARG A 388 16.16 -33.39 -13.16
CA ARG A 388 15.07 -34.26 -12.68
C ARG A 388 15.51 -35.29 -11.63
N VAL A 389 16.72 -35.83 -11.78
CA VAL A 389 17.29 -36.81 -10.84
C VAL A 389 17.64 -36.13 -9.53
N SER A 390 18.34 -35.00 -9.59
CA SER A 390 18.70 -34.18 -8.41
C SER A 390 17.48 -33.60 -7.71
N LEU A 391 16.42 -33.20 -8.43
CA LEU A 391 15.15 -32.75 -7.85
C LEU A 391 14.40 -33.90 -7.18
N ALA A 392 14.40 -35.10 -7.78
CA ALA A 392 13.79 -36.28 -7.17
C ALA A 392 14.57 -36.78 -5.96
N GLU A 393 15.90 -36.60 -5.95
CA GLU A 393 16.76 -36.83 -4.78
C GLU A 393 16.50 -35.77 -3.71
N LEU A 394 16.54 -34.48 -4.05
CA LEU A 394 16.23 -33.39 -3.13
C LEU A 394 14.83 -33.53 -2.50
N ALA A 395 13.83 -33.98 -3.28
CA ALA A 395 12.49 -34.23 -2.77
C ALA A 395 12.45 -35.46 -1.84
N ARG A 396 13.16 -36.54 -2.18
CA ARG A 396 13.29 -37.72 -1.31
C ARG A 396 14.04 -37.40 -0.04
N ASP A 397 15.13 -36.64 -0.12
CA ASP A 397 15.94 -36.21 1.01
C ASP A 397 15.18 -35.20 1.87
N ALA A 398 14.47 -34.24 1.27
CA ALA A 398 13.60 -33.32 1.99
C ALA A 398 12.46 -34.05 2.70
N TRP A 399 11.87 -35.08 2.06
CA TRP A 399 10.86 -35.92 2.69
C TRP A 399 11.43 -36.78 3.82
N ALA A 400 12.59 -37.40 3.62
CA ALA A 400 13.28 -38.18 4.64
C ALA A 400 13.67 -37.29 5.83
N THR A 401 14.14 -36.07 5.57
CA THR A 401 14.47 -35.07 6.59
C THR A 401 13.22 -34.59 7.33
N ALA A 402 12.13 -34.30 6.62
CA ALA A 402 10.86 -33.91 7.24
C ALA A 402 10.28 -35.04 8.10
N ARG A 403 10.37 -36.29 7.62
CA ARG A 403 9.97 -37.49 8.37
C ARG A 403 10.84 -37.69 9.61
N GLY A 404 12.16 -37.61 9.47
CA GLY A 404 13.10 -37.73 10.60
C GLY A 404 12.94 -36.60 11.62
N PHE A 405 12.65 -35.38 11.17
CA PHE A 405 12.28 -34.26 12.04
C PHE A 405 10.96 -34.56 12.78
N TRP A 406 9.95 -35.08 12.08
CA TRP A 406 8.67 -35.41 12.72
C TRP A 406 8.78 -36.55 13.73
N GLU A 407 9.40 -37.66 13.35
CA GLU A 407 9.53 -38.85 14.20
C GLU A 407 10.50 -38.59 15.37
N GLY A 408 11.70 -38.07 15.11
CA GLY A 408 12.75 -37.94 16.13
C GLY A 408 12.69 -36.67 16.97
N TRP A 409 12.20 -35.55 16.43
CA TRP A 409 12.25 -34.25 17.14
C TRP A 409 10.90 -33.79 17.70
N LEU A 410 9.78 -34.36 17.23
CA LEU A 410 8.44 -34.05 17.71
C LEU A 410 7.79 -35.26 18.38
N LEU A 411 7.77 -36.43 17.74
CA LEU A 411 7.04 -37.59 18.24
C LEU A 411 7.74 -38.26 19.42
N GLU A 412 9.04 -38.51 19.30
CA GLU A 412 9.83 -39.25 20.30
C GLU A 412 9.96 -38.49 21.64
N PRO A 413 10.27 -37.18 21.66
CA PRO A 413 10.30 -36.41 22.90
C PRO A 413 8.91 -36.29 23.55
N VAL A 414 7.83 -36.15 22.75
CA VAL A 414 6.46 -36.12 23.29
C VAL A 414 6.09 -37.47 23.90
N ARG A 415 6.51 -38.57 23.28
CA ARG A 415 6.32 -39.92 23.82
C ARG A 415 7.07 -40.12 25.13
N GLU A 416 8.31 -39.61 25.23
CA GLU A 416 9.07 -39.63 26.49
C GLU A 416 8.40 -38.80 27.56
N ILE A 417 7.99 -37.55 27.28
CA ILE A 417 7.25 -36.71 28.23
C ILE A 417 5.98 -37.43 28.72
N VAL A 418 5.20 -38.02 27.81
CA VAL A 418 3.99 -38.78 28.16
C VAL A 418 4.32 -40.01 29.01
N LYS A 419 5.39 -40.74 28.69
CA LYS A 419 5.83 -41.91 29.45
C LYS A 419 6.29 -41.50 30.86
N THR A 420 7.06 -40.42 30.99
CA THR A 420 7.57 -39.92 32.28
C THR A 420 6.45 -39.36 33.16
N VAL A 421 5.48 -38.65 32.56
CA VAL A 421 4.27 -38.18 33.29
C VAL A 421 3.38 -39.37 33.70
N ARG A 422 3.27 -40.42 32.87
CA ARG A 422 2.46 -41.61 33.19
C ARG A 422 3.15 -42.55 34.20
N ALA A 423 4.48 -42.64 34.19
CA ALA A 423 5.25 -43.56 35.03
C ALA A 423 5.82 -42.90 36.30
N GLY A 424 5.60 -41.61 36.52
CA GLY A 424 6.17 -40.79 37.60
C GLY A 424 5.70 -41.09 39.03
N GLY A 425 5.30 -42.33 39.33
CA GLY A 425 4.81 -42.72 40.66
C GLY A 425 5.66 -43.80 41.34
N GLU A 426 5.83 -44.97 40.72
CA GLU A 426 6.15 -46.18 41.52
C GLU A 426 7.21 -47.13 40.91
N ASP A 427 7.54 -47.03 39.62
CA ASP A 427 8.20 -48.14 38.90
C ASP A 427 9.73 -48.03 38.73
N GLY A 428 10.38 -47.02 39.32
CA GLY A 428 11.74 -46.62 38.89
C GLY A 428 12.88 -46.75 39.90
N VAL A 429 12.64 -47.08 41.17
CA VAL A 429 13.72 -47.18 42.16
C VAL A 429 14.36 -48.56 42.08
N ILE A 430 15.28 -48.73 41.12
CA ILE A 430 15.93 -50.02 40.79
C ILE A 430 17.17 -50.30 41.69
N ILE A 431 17.52 -49.40 42.62
CA ILE A 431 18.32 -49.77 43.81
C ILE A 431 17.32 -50.20 44.87
N THR A 432 17.19 -51.51 44.97
CA THR A 432 16.07 -52.20 45.58
C THR A 432 15.87 -51.73 47.02
N ARG A 433 14.64 -51.32 47.34
CA ARG A 433 14.24 -51.20 48.74
C ARG A 433 14.49 -52.52 49.48
N GLU A 434 14.51 -53.62 48.73
CA GLU A 434 14.86 -54.96 49.14
C GLU A 434 16.37 -55.11 49.47
N SER A 435 17.31 -54.48 48.75
CA SER A 435 18.74 -54.51 49.14
C SER A 435 19.00 -53.66 50.38
N VAL A 436 18.40 -52.48 50.46
CA VAL A 436 18.51 -51.63 51.66
C VAL A 436 17.88 -52.33 52.88
N ARG A 437 16.72 -52.98 52.71
CA ARG A 437 16.10 -53.80 53.76
C ARG A 437 16.96 -55.01 54.15
N ALA A 438 17.54 -55.70 53.18
CA ALA A 438 18.41 -56.85 53.45
C ALA A 438 19.67 -56.44 54.22
N ASP A 439 20.26 -55.29 53.89
CA ASP A 439 21.44 -54.79 54.58
C ASP A 439 21.11 -54.25 55.98
N LEU A 440 19.94 -53.61 56.18
CA LEU A 440 19.46 -53.23 57.52
C LEU A 440 19.20 -54.46 58.41
N ASP A 441 18.61 -55.52 57.86
CA ASP A 441 18.37 -56.78 58.57
C ASP A 441 19.69 -57.51 58.93
N SER A 442 20.70 -57.43 58.06
CA SER A 442 22.05 -57.91 58.38
C SER A 442 22.70 -57.09 59.50
N LEU A 443 22.55 -55.76 59.45
CA LEU A 443 23.08 -54.85 60.47
C LEU A 443 22.42 -55.12 61.83
N GLU A 444 21.10 -55.31 61.86
CA GLU A 444 20.33 -55.65 63.07
C GLU A 444 20.84 -56.94 63.70
N ARG A 445 20.95 -58.02 62.92
CA ARG A 445 21.45 -59.32 63.42
C ARG A 445 22.88 -59.24 63.94
N MET A 446 23.77 -58.51 63.25
CA MET A 446 25.17 -58.39 63.67
C MET A 446 25.32 -57.59 64.97
N THR A 447 24.50 -56.55 65.12
CA THR A 447 24.52 -55.63 66.27
C THR A 447 23.91 -56.28 67.52
N LEU A 448 22.81 -57.02 67.37
CA LEU A 448 22.20 -57.78 68.46
C LEU A 448 23.12 -58.88 68.98
N ALA A 449 23.80 -59.59 68.09
CA ALA A 449 24.77 -60.62 68.48
C ALA A 449 25.96 -60.03 69.26
N LEU A 450 26.40 -58.82 68.92
CA LEU A 450 27.48 -58.13 69.65
C LEU A 450 27.01 -57.64 71.03
N ALA A 451 25.78 -57.12 71.13
CA ALA A 451 25.21 -56.66 72.39
C ALA A 451 25.03 -57.82 73.39
N GLN A 452 24.55 -58.97 72.92
CA GLN A 452 24.38 -60.17 73.74
C GLN A 452 25.70 -60.68 74.32
N GLU A 453 26.76 -60.67 73.52
CA GLU A 453 28.06 -61.25 73.88
C GLU A 453 28.87 -60.37 74.86
N LYS A 454 28.71 -59.04 74.80
CA LYS A 454 29.52 -58.10 75.62
C LYS A 454 28.77 -57.41 76.74
N LEU A 455 27.48 -57.12 76.58
CA LEU A 455 26.69 -56.41 77.58
C LEU A 455 25.81 -57.35 78.41
N GLY A 456 25.66 -58.62 77.98
CA GLY A 456 24.85 -59.61 78.69
C GLY A 456 23.38 -59.22 78.82
N TYR A 457 22.86 -58.47 77.84
CA TYR A 457 21.48 -57.96 77.86
C TYR A 457 20.45 -59.10 77.77
N ASP A 458 19.37 -58.93 78.54
CA ASP A 458 18.25 -59.86 78.62
C ASP A 458 17.28 -59.68 77.43
N GLU A 459 16.45 -60.68 77.13
CA GLU A 459 15.66 -60.75 75.88
C GLU A 459 14.77 -59.51 75.64
N LEU A 460 14.26 -58.90 76.71
CA LEU A 460 13.44 -57.67 76.64
C LEU A 460 14.24 -56.43 76.20
N GLN A 461 15.52 -56.35 76.55
CA GLN A 461 16.41 -55.24 76.18
C GLN A 461 16.93 -55.39 74.75
N MET A 462 17.08 -56.63 74.26
CA MET A 462 17.43 -56.91 72.87
C MET A 462 16.33 -56.47 71.89
N ALA A 463 15.06 -56.69 72.24
CA ALA A 463 13.93 -56.23 71.41
C ALA A 463 13.83 -54.69 71.34
N ALA A 464 14.15 -53.99 72.44
CA ALA A 464 14.20 -52.53 72.44
C ALA A 464 15.36 -51.98 71.57
N LEU A 465 16.53 -52.64 71.62
CA LEU A 465 17.69 -52.27 70.79
C LEU A 465 17.44 -52.55 69.30
N ALA A 466 16.79 -53.68 68.96
CA ALA A 466 16.34 -53.98 67.60
C ALA A 466 15.44 -52.87 67.02
N GLN A 467 14.48 -52.39 67.81
CA GLN A 467 13.59 -51.29 67.41
C GLN A 467 14.33 -49.96 67.24
N GLN A 468 15.38 -49.70 68.04
CA GLN A 468 16.23 -48.52 67.92
C GLN A 468 17.14 -48.59 66.67
N ILE A 469 17.68 -49.77 66.36
CA ILE A 469 18.49 -50.03 65.15
C ILE A 469 17.63 -49.86 63.89
N GLY A 470 16.38 -50.35 63.91
CA GLY A 470 15.42 -50.12 62.81
C GLY A 470 15.06 -48.65 62.58
N ARG A 471 15.29 -47.78 63.58
CA ARG A 471 15.18 -46.31 63.45
C ARG A 471 16.52 -45.62 63.13
N GLY A 472 17.61 -46.38 63.03
CA GLY A 472 18.94 -45.89 62.64
C GLY A 472 19.85 -45.45 63.79
N ASP A 473 19.44 -45.62 65.05
CA ASP A 473 20.20 -45.21 66.24
C ASP A 473 21.10 -46.35 66.73
N LEU A 474 22.43 -46.18 66.58
CA LEU A 474 23.47 -47.17 66.89
C LEU A 474 24.36 -46.74 68.06
N THR A 475 23.90 -45.77 68.85
CA THR A 475 24.69 -45.11 69.89
C THR A 475 25.32 -46.10 70.89
N ALA A 476 24.57 -47.14 71.30
CA ALA A 476 25.06 -48.15 72.25
C ALA A 476 26.24 -48.99 71.70
N VAL A 477 26.28 -49.24 70.40
CA VAL A 477 27.36 -50.04 69.77
C VAL A 477 28.56 -49.19 69.40
N MET A 478 28.36 -47.90 69.12
CA MET A 478 29.44 -46.93 68.96
C MET A 478 30.21 -46.70 70.26
N GLN A 479 29.54 -46.76 71.42
CA GLN A 479 30.23 -46.67 72.72
C GLN A 479 31.18 -47.85 72.98
N ILE A 480 30.79 -49.09 72.60
CA ILE A 480 31.66 -50.28 72.72
C ILE A 480 32.89 -50.14 71.81
N TYR A 481 32.70 -49.61 70.59
CA TYR A 481 33.79 -49.31 69.68
C TYR A 481 34.75 -48.24 70.23
N GLU A 482 34.21 -47.16 70.80
CA GLU A 482 34.98 -46.06 71.40
C GLU A 482 35.88 -46.54 72.54
N GLU A 483 35.45 -47.55 73.29
CA GLU A 483 36.27 -48.19 74.34
C GLU A 483 37.31 -49.15 73.76
N ASP A 484 36.94 -49.96 72.77
CA ASP A 484 37.86 -50.91 72.13
C ASP A 484 38.97 -50.22 71.31
N ILE A 485 38.70 -49.05 70.73
CA ILE A 485 39.70 -48.29 69.96
C ILE A 485 40.78 -47.66 70.85
N LYS A 486 40.50 -47.44 72.15
CA LYS A 486 41.47 -46.90 73.12
C LYS A 486 42.61 -47.89 73.43
N SER A 487 42.45 -49.18 73.13
CA SER A 487 43.49 -50.19 73.32
C SER A 487 43.64 -51.15 72.11
N PRO A 488 44.09 -50.64 70.95
CA PRO A 488 43.92 -51.29 69.65
C PRO A 488 44.63 -52.65 69.53
N LEU A 489 45.81 -52.81 70.15
CA LEU A 489 46.57 -54.06 70.10
C LEU A 489 45.97 -55.18 70.96
N LYS A 490 45.29 -54.84 72.06
CA LYS A 490 44.62 -55.84 72.91
C LYS A 490 43.26 -56.23 72.33
N SER A 491 42.48 -55.26 71.84
CA SER A 491 41.15 -55.51 71.27
C SER A 491 41.18 -56.14 69.88
N ALA A 492 42.27 -55.99 69.10
CA ALA A 492 42.45 -56.72 67.85
C ALA A 492 42.72 -58.23 68.08
N VAL A 493 43.50 -58.57 69.12
CA VAL A 493 43.77 -59.98 69.49
C VAL A 493 42.55 -60.62 70.15
N ALA A 494 41.73 -59.85 70.87
CA ALA A 494 40.44 -60.29 71.41
C ALA A 494 39.32 -60.38 70.36
N GLY A 495 39.57 -59.98 69.10
CA GLY A 495 38.67 -60.14 67.97
C GLY A 495 37.49 -59.16 67.88
N THR A 496 37.37 -58.18 68.78
CA THR A 496 36.20 -57.29 68.86
C THR A 496 36.29 -56.07 67.94
N LEU A 497 37.48 -55.48 67.81
CA LEU A 497 37.72 -54.29 67.00
C LEU A 497 37.39 -54.51 65.51
N LEU A 498 37.76 -55.69 64.99
CA LEU A 498 37.52 -56.05 63.59
C LEU A 498 36.02 -56.19 63.30
N ARG A 499 35.24 -56.70 64.27
CA ARG A 499 33.77 -56.89 64.15
C ARG A 499 33.02 -55.56 64.19
N SER A 500 33.39 -54.62 65.07
CA SER A 500 32.82 -53.26 65.09
C SER A 500 33.17 -52.46 63.82
N LEU A 501 34.35 -52.67 63.25
CA LEU A 501 34.75 -52.06 61.99
C LEU A 501 33.93 -52.62 60.81
N PHE A 502 33.64 -53.93 60.80
CA PHE A 502 32.73 -54.52 59.80
C PHE A 502 31.31 -53.93 59.88
N ILE A 503 30.78 -53.68 61.09
CA ILE A 503 29.48 -53.01 61.28
C ILE A 503 29.50 -51.60 60.65
N GLN A 504 30.58 -50.83 60.83
CA GLN A 504 30.69 -49.49 60.24
C GLN A 504 30.83 -49.52 58.72
N VAL A 505 31.55 -50.49 58.16
CA VAL A 505 31.64 -50.66 56.70
C VAL A 505 30.26 -51.00 56.11
N GLN A 506 29.47 -51.84 56.80
CA GLN A 506 28.11 -52.17 56.38
C GLN A 506 27.15 -50.98 56.51
N LYS A 507 27.26 -50.19 57.59
CA LYS A 507 26.51 -48.93 57.76
C LYS A 507 26.84 -47.93 56.65
N ALA A 508 28.12 -47.74 56.34
CA ALA A 508 28.57 -46.84 55.28
C ALA A 508 28.06 -47.27 53.91
N LYS A 509 28.02 -48.58 53.62
CA LYS A 509 27.42 -49.11 52.39
C LYS A 509 25.92 -48.78 52.30
N VAL A 510 25.16 -48.95 53.39
CA VAL A 510 23.73 -48.62 53.44
C VAL A 510 23.49 -47.12 53.22
N ASP A 511 24.28 -46.27 53.87
CA ASP A 511 24.15 -44.82 53.73
C ASP A 511 24.49 -44.35 52.31
N ILE A 512 25.49 -44.96 51.67
CA ILE A 512 25.83 -44.73 50.26
C ILE A 512 24.69 -45.20 49.34
N ASP A 513 24.16 -46.40 49.54
CA ASP A 513 23.07 -46.95 48.72
C ASP A 513 21.80 -46.09 48.85
N GLN A 514 21.50 -45.57 50.05
CA GLN A 514 20.39 -44.65 50.28
C GLN A 514 20.63 -43.26 49.67
N ALA A 515 21.87 -42.74 49.74
CA ALA A 515 22.23 -41.46 49.10
C ALA A 515 22.18 -41.56 47.57
N LEU A 516 22.65 -42.67 46.99
CA LEU A 516 22.57 -42.95 45.56
C LEU A 516 21.11 -43.05 45.08
N ALA A 517 20.23 -43.68 45.86
CA ALA A 517 18.79 -43.69 45.58
C ALA A 517 18.15 -42.28 45.67
N GLY A 518 18.66 -41.40 46.55
CA GLY A 518 18.26 -40.00 46.62
C GLY A 518 18.70 -39.18 45.39
N ILE A 519 19.91 -39.44 44.88
CA ILE A 519 20.44 -38.79 43.67
C ILE A 519 19.66 -39.23 42.43
N ASP A 520 19.31 -40.51 42.32
CA ASP A 520 18.50 -41.02 41.21
C ASP A 520 17.14 -40.32 41.16
N LYS A 521 16.50 -40.12 42.33
CA LYS A 521 15.25 -39.34 42.43
C LYS A 521 15.41 -37.87 41.99
N LEU A 522 16.54 -37.24 42.28
CA LEU A 522 16.82 -35.87 41.86
C LEU A 522 17.03 -35.77 40.34
N LEU A 523 17.84 -36.67 39.76
CA LEU A 523 18.04 -36.75 38.31
C LEU A 523 16.71 -37.02 37.57
N LYS A 524 15.87 -37.91 38.12
CA LYS A 524 14.52 -38.19 37.62
C LYS A 524 13.62 -36.95 37.65
N SER A 525 13.67 -36.17 38.74
CA SER A 525 12.83 -34.98 38.90
C SER A 525 13.16 -33.86 37.90
N GLN A 526 14.38 -33.86 37.34
CA GLN A 526 14.84 -32.88 36.36
C GLN A 526 14.75 -33.41 34.91
N GLU A 527 14.54 -34.71 34.72
CA GLU A 527 14.35 -35.38 33.42
C GLU A 527 13.24 -34.71 32.61
N LEU A 528 12.14 -34.32 33.27
CA LEU A 528 11.01 -33.66 32.62
C LEU A 528 11.36 -32.27 32.10
N THR A 529 12.12 -31.48 32.86
CA THR A 529 12.57 -30.15 32.41
C THR A 529 13.57 -30.27 31.26
N PHE A 530 14.48 -31.26 31.31
CA PHE A 530 15.40 -31.53 30.20
C PHE A 530 14.65 -32.00 28.93
N ALA A 531 13.61 -32.83 29.08
CA ALA A 531 12.77 -33.25 27.97
C ALA A 531 12.02 -32.07 27.31
N PHE A 532 11.46 -31.14 28.11
CA PHE A 532 10.81 -29.93 27.58
C PHE A 532 11.79 -28.99 26.86
N VAL A 533 13.01 -28.82 27.38
CA VAL A 533 14.06 -28.02 26.74
C VAL A 533 14.48 -28.62 25.39
N GLY A 534 14.48 -29.95 25.25
CA GLY A 534 14.76 -30.63 23.98
C GLY A 534 13.72 -30.39 22.87
N VAL A 535 12.45 -30.13 23.23
CA VAL A 535 11.34 -29.93 22.26
C VAL A 535 11.22 -28.47 21.78
N ALA A 536 11.69 -27.51 22.58
CA ALA A 536 11.51 -26.09 22.31
C ALA A 536 12.09 -25.61 20.95
N PRO A 537 13.31 -26.03 20.53
CA PRO A 537 13.85 -25.63 19.22
C PRO A 537 12.98 -26.09 18.04
N SER A 538 12.44 -27.31 18.12
CA SER A 538 11.61 -27.91 17.06
C SER A 538 10.29 -27.15 16.87
N LEU A 539 9.65 -26.75 17.97
CA LEU A 539 8.42 -25.95 17.94
C LEU A 539 8.65 -24.54 17.37
N ALA A 540 9.81 -23.93 17.70
CA ALA A 540 10.18 -22.62 17.16
C ALA A 540 10.32 -22.64 15.63
N VAL A 541 10.94 -23.70 15.08
CA VAL A 541 11.09 -23.89 13.63
C VAL A 541 9.72 -24.06 12.95
N VAL A 542 8.82 -24.86 13.52
CA VAL A 542 7.45 -25.06 12.97
C VAL A 542 6.65 -23.76 12.97
N TYR A 543 6.75 -22.95 14.04
CA TYR A 543 6.08 -21.66 14.12
C TYR A 543 6.60 -20.66 13.08
N ALA A 544 7.92 -20.54 12.93
CA ALA A 544 8.54 -19.65 11.95
C ALA A 544 8.18 -20.03 10.51
N LEU A 545 8.22 -21.33 10.18
CA LEU A 545 7.90 -21.83 8.85
C LEU A 545 6.40 -21.63 8.52
N GLY A 546 5.51 -21.90 9.48
CA GLY A 546 4.08 -21.67 9.34
C GLY A 546 3.72 -20.19 9.17
N GLY A 547 4.43 -19.29 9.86
CA GLY A 547 4.30 -17.84 9.70
C GLY A 547 4.71 -17.37 8.29
N TYR A 548 5.85 -17.86 7.79
CA TYR A 548 6.36 -17.53 6.46
C TYR A 548 5.41 -17.98 5.34
N LEU A 549 4.89 -19.21 5.39
CA LEU A 549 3.91 -19.75 4.43
C LEU A 549 2.61 -18.94 4.42
N ARG A 550 2.12 -18.53 5.60
CA ARG A 550 0.92 -17.70 5.72
C ARG A 550 1.13 -16.30 5.14
N GLY A 551 2.31 -15.71 5.29
CA GLY A 551 2.68 -14.42 4.69
C GLY A 551 2.70 -14.45 3.17
N LEU A 552 3.28 -15.50 2.58
CA LEU A 552 3.31 -15.72 1.13
C LEU A 552 1.91 -15.86 0.52
N TRP A 553 1.01 -16.60 1.16
CA TRP A 553 -0.36 -16.78 0.66
C TRP A 553 -1.24 -15.53 0.77
N ARG A 554 -0.97 -14.63 1.73
CA ARG A 554 -1.74 -13.38 1.90
C ARG A 554 -1.18 -12.19 1.11
N GLY A 555 0.07 -12.25 0.62
CA GLY A 555 0.76 -11.13 -0.05
C GLY A 555 0.23 -10.71 -1.44
N GLY A 556 -0.81 -11.36 -1.99
CA GLY A 556 -1.25 -11.16 -3.37
C GLY A 556 -2.38 -10.14 -3.62
N ARG A 557 -3.02 -9.56 -2.60
CA ARG A 557 -4.21 -8.70 -2.78
C ARG A 557 -3.90 -7.20 -2.61
N GLY A 558 -2.99 -6.67 -3.43
CA GLY A 558 -2.62 -5.24 -3.45
C GLY A 558 -3.66 -4.27 -4.03
N ARG A 559 -4.93 -4.66 -4.17
CA ARG A 559 -5.98 -3.83 -4.80
C ARG A 559 -6.73 -2.94 -3.81
N GLY A 560 -6.72 -3.28 -2.50
CA GLY A 560 -7.33 -2.47 -1.43
C GLY A 560 -6.52 -1.21 -1.06
N ARG A 561 -5.19 -1.28 -1.17
CA ARG A 561 -4.25 -0.19 -0.84
C ARG A 561 -4.39 1.08 -1.67
N ARG A 562 -5.19 1.09 -2.75
CA ARG A 562 -5.37 2.26 -3.62
C ARG A 562 -6.26 3.31 -2.95
N ILE A 563 -7.35 2.87 -2.33
CA ILE A 563 -8.37 3.76 -1.76
C ILE A 563 -8.07 4.03 -0.29
N GLU A 564 -7.46 3.07 0.40
CA GLU A 564 -6.84 3.25 1.72
C GLU A 564 -5.88 4.45 1.72
N ARG A 565 -5.04 4.61 0.68
CA ARG A 565 -4.10 5.73 0.59
C ARG A 565 -4.77 7.10 0.43
N LEU A 566 -5.90 7.20 -0.26
CA LEU A 566 -6.63 8.47 -0.43
C LEU A 566 -7.36 8.87 0.86
N LEU A 567 -7.78 7.89 1.66
CA LEU A 567 -8.40 8.11 2.97
C LEU A 567 -7.36 8.42 4.06
N THR A 568 -6.16 7.81 4.01
CA THR A 568 -5.08 8.04 4.99
C THR A 568 -4.21 9.26 4.65
N SER A 569 -4.14 9.72 3.40
CA SER A 569 -3.43 10.94 3.04
C SER A 569 -4.26 12.19 3.32
N GLN A 570 -4.64 12.41 4.59
CA GLN A 570 -4.86 13.79 5.01
C GLN A 570 -3.51 14.52 4.92
N PRO A 571 -3.46 15.77 4.43
CA PRO A 571 -2.26 16.58 4.57
C PRO A 571 -1.98 16.69 6.07
N GLU A 572 -0.79 16.26 6.46
CA GLU A 572 -0.23 16.24 7.80
C GLU A 572 -0.40 17.63 8.44
N ALA A 573 -1.52 17.85 9.13
CA ALA A 573 -1.61 18.90 10.12
C ALA A 573 -0.77 18.41 11.30
N HIS A 574 0.36 19.07 11.53
CA HIS A 574 1.30 18.77 12.59
C HIS A 574 0.59 18.36 13.90
N PRO A 575 0.97 17.22 14.52
CA PRO A 575 0.32 16.79 15.75
C PRO A 575 0.79 17.69 16.90
N HIS A 576 -0.09 18.58 17.36
CA HIS A 576 0.05 19.16 18.70
C HIS A 576 -0.49 18.14 19.71
N PRO A 577 0.33 17.68 20.67
CA PRO A 577 -0.12 16.71 21.66
C PRO A 577 -1.01 17.41 22.69
N HIS A 578 -2.22 16.87 22.83
CA HIS A 578 -3.07 16.90 24.03
C HIS A 578 -3.10 18.18 24.87
N SER A 579 -4.15 18.98 24.69
CA SER A 579 -4.59 19.95 25.70
C SER A 579 -6.11 20.10 25.63
N HIS A 580 -6.83 19.23 26.35
CA HIS A 580 -8.21 19.50 26.73
C HIS A 580 -8.19 20.53 27.87
N ALA A 581 -8.29 21.82 27.55
CA ALA A 581 -8.70 22.86 28.49
C ALA A 581 -8.85 24.21 27.77
N HIS A 582 -10.06 24.76 27.82
CA HIS A 582 -10.39 26.19 27.73
C HIS A 582 -9.79 27.02 26.57
N ALA A 583 -10.58 27.18 25.50
CA ALA A 583 -10.55 28.39 24.67
C ALA A 583 -11.86 28.52 23.87
N HIS A 584 -12.95 28.90 24.55
CA HIS A 584 -13.86 29.87 23.93
C HIS A 584 -13.07 31.18 23.80
N ASP A 585 -13.24 31.92 22.71
CA ASP A 585 -12.59 33.20 22.37
C ASP A 585 -11.37 33.17 21.42
N ALA A 586 -11.51 32.45 20.31
CA ALA A 586 -10.80 32.81 19.07
C ALA A 586 -11.83 33.01 17.94
N ARG A 587 -11.96 34.28 17.49
CA ARG A 587 -12.74 34.81 16.35
C ARG A 587 -13.41 33.76 15.43
N PRO A 588 -14.76 33.74 15.31
CA PRO A 588 -15.48 32.80 14.43
C PRO A 588 -15.36 33.09 12.92
N ALA A 589 -14.79 34.23 12.52
CA ALA A 589 -14.83 34.71 11.14
C ALA A 589 -14.08 33.86 10.09
N ALA A 590 -13.15 32.98 10.50
CA ALA A 590 -12.40 32.13 9.56
C ALA A 590 -13.02 30.74 9.35
N ALA A 591 -14.00 30.34 10.18
CA ALA A 591 -14.62 29.01 10.12
C ALA A 591 -15.79 28.94 9.12
N ASP A 592 -16.38 30.09 8.78
CA ASP A 592 -17.50 30.25 7.85
C ASP A 592 -17.06 30.75 6.46
N ALA A 593 -15.75 30.81 6.20
CA ALA A 593 -15.23 31.18 4.89
C ALA A 593 -15.65 30.15 3.83
N PRO A 594 -16.11 30.59 2.63
CA PRO A 594 -16.48 29.68 1.55
C PRO A 594 -15.29 28.79 1.17
N ILE A 595 -15.56 27.51 0.92
CA ILE A 595 -14.52 26.54 0.56
C ILE A 595 -13.87 26.99 -0.74
N ALA A 596 -12.54 27.08 -0.77
CA ALA A 596 -11.81 27.44 -1.98
C ALA A 596 -12.20 26.49 -3.14
N PRO A 597 -12.41 27.01 -4.37
CA PRO A 597 -12.93 26.21 -5.48
C PRO A 597 -12.06 25.00 -5.79
N LEU A 598 -10.73 25.14 -5.69
CA LEU A 598 -9.80 24.02 -5.81
C LEU A 598 -10.08 22.91 -4.78
N THR A 599 -10.25 23.27 -3.50
CA THR A 599 -10.52 22.31 -2.43
C THR A 599 -11.89 21.64 -2.61
N ALA A 600 -12.91 22.40 -3.04
CA ALA A 600 -14.23 21.86 -3.33
C ALA A 600 -14.19 20.85 -4.49
N GLY A 601 -13.47 21.14 -5.57
CA GLY A 601 -13.34 20.22 -6.70
C GLY A 601 -12.47 19.00 -6.40
N LEU A 602 -11.40 19.14 -5.62
CA LEU A 602 -10.61 18.00 -5.14
C LEU A 602 -11.43 17.09 -4.22
N LEU A 603 -12.28 17.69 -3.38
CA LEU A 603 -13.24 16.94 -2.58
C LEU A 603 -14.20 16.16 -3.48
N LEU A 604 -14.86 16.83 -4.44
CA LEU A 604 -15.77 16.17 -5.39
C LEU A 604 -15.08 15.04 -6.17
N LEU A 605 -13.84 15.24 -6.60
CA LEU A 605 -13.04 14.22 -7.25
C LEU A 605 -12.81 13.01 -6.34
N SER A 606 -12.45 13.25 -5.07
CA SER A 606 -12.25 12.17 -4.08
C SER A 606 -13.54 11.43 -3.76
N VAL A 607 -14.66 12.15 -3.64
CA VAL A 607 -15.97 11.58 -3.33
C VAL A 607 -16.52 10.77 -4.51
N ALA A 608 -16.28 11.21 -5.75
CA ALA A 608 -16.56 10.42 -6.95
C ALA A 608 -15.78 9.09 -6.98
N HIS A 609 -14.51 9.09 -6.55
CA HIS A 609 -13.73 7.86 -6.40
C HIS A 609 -14.26 6.96 -5.28
N LEU A 610 -14.67 7.53 -4.13
CA LEU A 610 -15.28 6.78 -3.03
C LEU A 610 -16.59 6.12 -3.47
N ARG A 611 -17.42 6.83 -4.22
CA ARG A 611 -18.64 6.26 -4.81
C ARG A 611 -18.33 5.12 -5.78
N ALA A 612 -17.39 5.34 -6.70
CA ALA A 612 -16.99 4.31 -7.66
C ALA A 612 -16.44 3.06 -6.96
N TYR A 613 -15.75 3.23 -5.83
CA TYR A 613 -15.33 2.13 -4.98
C TYR A 613 -16.50 1.40 -4.34
N ALA A 614 -17.43 2.13 -3.70
CA ALA A 614 -18.59 1.56 -3.04
C ALA A 614 -19.42 0.70 -4.00
N VAL A 615 -19.69 1.21 -5.20
CA VAL A 615 -20.46 0.48 -6.23
C VAL A 615 -19.71 -0.76 -6.74
N ARG A 616 -18.38 -0.70 -6.88
CA ARG A 616 -17.56 -1.81 -7.40
C ARG A 616 -17.28 -2.89 -6.36
N SER A 617 -17.09 -2.50 -5.11
CA SER A 617 -16.43 -3.32 -4.10
C SER A 617 -17.36 -3.74 -2.95
N LEU A 618 -18.48 -3.04 -2.74
CA LEU A 618 -19.47 -3.41 -1.74
C LEU A 618 -20.64 -4.19 -2.38
N PRO A 619 -21.18 -5.21 -1.69
CA PRO A 619 -22.32 -5.97 -2.19
C PRO A 619 -23.56 -5.07 -2.35
N ALA A 620 -24.27 -5.25 -3.48
CA ALA A 620 -25.51 -4.55 -3.78
C ALA A 620 -26.61 -4.90 -2.76
N GLY A 621 -27.42 -3.91 -2.36
CA GLY A 621 -28.52 -4.10 -1.39
C GLY A 621 -28.07 -4.36 0.04
N SER A 622 -26.80 -4.09 0.37
CA SER A 622 -26.33 -4.15 1.76
C SER A 622 -26.52 -2.80 2.45
N ARG A 623 -26.95 -2.82 3.71
CA ARG A 623 -27.03 -1.62 4.58
C ARG A 623 -25.70 -0.87 4.66
N LEU A 624 -24.59 -1.60 4.53
CA LEU A 624 -23.24 -1.03 4.46
C LEU A 624 -23.04 -0.17 3.22
N ARG A 625 -23.45 -0.67 2.05
CA ARG A 625 -23.35 0.10 0.80
C ARG A 625 -24.26 1.31 0.83
N GLU A 626 -25.50 1.14 1.28
CA GLU A 626 -26.50 2.22 1.33
C GLU A 626 -26.09 3.32 2.29
N GLY A 627 -25.77 2.99 3.55
CA GLY A 627 -25.32 3.99 4.53
C GLY A 627 -24.01 4.67 4.14
N PHE A 628 -23.07 3.95 3.52
CA PHE A 628 -21.85 4.56 3.00
C PHE A 628 -22.13 5.51 1.83
N LEU A 629 -23.06 5.15 0.93
CA LEU A 629 -23.44 6.02 -0.19
C LEU A 629 -24.21 7.25 0.27
N GLU A 630 -25.02 7.14 1.33
CA GLU A 630 -25.71 8.27 1.97
C GLU A 630 -24.71 9.29 2.53
N ASP A 631 -23.70 8.83 3.29
CA ASP A 631 -22.62 9.69 3.76
C ASP A 631 -21.81 10.34 2.62
N VAL A 632 -21.63 9.62 1.51
CA VAL A 632 -20.97 10.14 0.30
C VAL A 632 -21.83 11.22 -0.37
N VAL A 633 -23.15 11.05 -0.43
CA VAL A 633 -24.09 12.07 -0.95
C VAL A 633 -24.03 13.33 -0.09
N ASP A 634 -24.00 13.19 1.24
CA ASP A 634 -23.84 14.34 2.15
C ASP A 634 -22.55 15.13 1.87
N LEU A 635 -21.44 14.48 1.49
CA LEU A 635 -20.20 15.20 1.16
C LEU A 635 -20.25 15.96 -0.17
N GLU A 636 -21.11 15.54 -1.09
CA GLU A 636 -21.27 16.14 -2.42
C GLU A 636 -22.12 17.41 -2.40
N ASP A 637 -22.98 17.58 -1.39
CA ASP A 637 -23.84 18.75 -1.30
C ASP A 637 -23.00 20.04 -1.18
N PRO A 638 -23.09 20.99 -2.14
CA PRO A 638 -22.39 22.27 -2.05
C PRO A 638 -22.97 23.19 -0.97
N ALA A 639 -24.20 22.95 -0.48
CA ALA A 639 -24.82 23.77 0.57
C ALA A 639 -24.15 23.58 1.94
N LEU A 640 -23.56 22.41 2.19
CA LEU A 640 -22.91 22.11 3.47
C LEU A 640 -21.56 22.82 3.61
N GLY A 641 -21.38 23.48 4.75
CA GLY A 641 -20.16 24.21 5.08
C GLY A 641 -18.99 23.30 5.43
N ARG A 642 -17.78 23.87 5.50
CA ARG A 642 -16.54 23.12 5.83
C ARG A 642 -16.68 22.29 7.13
N ARG A 643 -17.27 22.88 8.17
CA ARG A 643 -17.43 22.24 9.48
C ARG A 643 -18.37 21.03 9.43
N GLU A 644 -19.45 21.13 8.67
CA GLU A 644 -20.44 20.07 8.51
C GLU A 644 -19.85 18.90 7.73
N LYS A 645 -19.15 19.19 6.62
CA LYS A 645 -18.43 18.17 5.85
C LYS A 645 -17.39 17.43 6.68
N LEU A 646 -16.66 18.13 7.57
CA LEU A 646 -15.72 17.48 8.50
C LEU A 646 -16.43 16.55 9.50
N ARG A 647 -17.63 16.90 9.98
CA ARG A 647 -18.42 16.02 10.85
C ARG A 647 -18.90 14.77 10.11
N VAL A 648 -19.27 14.89 8.84
CA VAL A 648 -19.64 13.74 8.00
C VAL A 648 -18.44 12.82 7.82
N VAL A 649 -17.24 13.35 7.55
CA VAL A 649 -16.01 12.53 7.47
C VAL A 649 -15.70 11.83 8.81
N ASP A 650 -15.87 12.50 9.94
CA ASP A 650 -15.68 11.87 11.27
C ASP A 650 -16.72 10.76 11.52
N ARG A 651 -17.99 10.98 11.13
CA ARG A 651 -19.05 9.96 11.16
C ARG A 651 -18.69 8.75 10.29
N MET A 652 -18.21 8.98 9.06
CA MET A 652 -17.76 7.92 8.16
C MET A 652 -16.60 7.13 8.75
N TRP A 653 -15.62 7.81 9.33
CA TRP A 653 -14.46 7.17 9.95
C TRP A 653 -14.88 6.24 11.10
N ARG A 654 -15.75 6.71 11.99
CA ARG A 654 -16.25 5.93 13.13
C ARG A 654 -17.13 4.75 12.72
N SER A 655 -17.99 4.95 11.73
CA SER A 655 -18.99 3.96 11.33
C SER A 655 -18.42 2.88 10.42
N TRP A 656 -17.55 3.28 9.48
CA TRP A 656 -17.05 2.39 8.43
C TRP A 656 -15.58 1.99 8.62
N GLY A 657 -14.79 2.74 9.39
CA GLY A 657 -13.36 2.50 9.54
C GLY A 657 -13.00 1.13 10.15
N GLY A 658 -13.81 0.63 11.07
CA GLY A 658 -13.65 -0.72 11.63
C GLY A 658 -14.04 -1.82 10.64
N VAL A 659 -15.19 -1.64 9.96
CA VAL A 659 -15.78 -2.64 9.05
C VAL A 659 -14.96 -2.78 7.76
N LEU A 660 -14.47 -1.67 7.22
CA LEU A 660 -13.65 -1.62 6.01
C LEU A 660 -12.15 -1.81 6.31
N GLY A 661 -11.78 -1.96 7.58
CA GLY A 661 -10.40 -2.22 8.00
C GLY A 661 -9.44 -1.03 7.86
N TRP A 662 -9.95 0.20 7.73
CA TRP A 662 -9.14 1.41 7.63
C TRP A 662 -8.20 1.58 8.83
N ALA A 663 -8.63 1.18 10.03
CA ALA A 663 -7.81 1.23 11.25
C ALA A 663 -6.58 0.29 11.19
N ARG A 664 -6.66 -0.85 10.49
CA ARG A 664 -5.52 -1.77 10.33
C ARG A 664 -4.51 -1.24 9.31
N ALA A 665 -4.99 -0.57 8.27
CA ALA A 665 -4.13 0.04 7.25
C ALA A 665 -3.34 1.25 7.79
N ALA A 666 -3.90 2.01 8.73
CA ALA A 666 -3.20 3.10 9.43
C ALA A 666 -2.15 2.59 10.45
N GLY A 667 -2.32 1.38 11.00
CA GLY A 667 -1.44 0.78 12.00
C GLY A 667 -0.24 -0.01 11.46
N ASP A 668 -0.22 -0.38 10.19
CA ASP A 668 0.83 -1.21 9.56
C ASP A 668 2.18 -0.45 9.32
N GLY A 669 2.34 0.75 9.89
CA GLY A 669 3.63 1.43 10.03
C GLY A 669 4.34 1.16 11.37
N GLY A 670 3.69 0.45 12.29
CA GLY A 670 4.26 0.00 13.56
C GLY A 670 4.94 -1.35 13.42
N LEU A 671 6.26 -1.33 13.51
CA LEU A 671 7.18 -2.47 13.68
C LEU A 671 6.56 -3.66 14.44
N PHE A 672 6.67 -4.85 13.84
CA PHE A 672 6.97 -6.10 14.54
C PHE A 672 8.19 -6.74 13.89
#